data_AF-R6SQ49-F1
#
_entry.id   AF-R6SQ49-F1
#
_cell.length_a   1.000
_cell.length_b   1.000
_cell.length_c   1.000
_cell.angle_alpha   90.00
_cell.angle_beta   90.00
_cell.angle_gamma   90.00
#
_symmetry.space_group_name_H-M   'P 1'
#
loop_
_entity.id
_entity.type
_entity.pdbx_description
1 polymer ?
#
loop_
_entity_poly.entity_id
_entity_poly.type
_entity_poly.pdbx_seq_one_letter_code
_entity_poly.pdbx_strand_id
1 'polypeptide(L)'
;MGFQISNGVLKKYTEEKGVTEIVIPDGVQRIGERAFSGCDNITNVTIPDSVTSIGGSAFAGCSNLENITIPNSVTKICVCTFEWCDKLISITIPRSVTSISDGAFQNCTCLKNVTIPDSVTSIGNYAFGGCRSLNSLTIPDSVTSIGKGAFQECINLASVTIPVSITSISDNAFFECNGLTAVSIPDSVTSIGAGAFCKCGSLKNIAIPDSVTSIGEAAFSDCNSLESIAIPDSVTNISNHTFVSCSNLTSITIPGSVTDIGNCAFYECTNLTSITIPDSVTSIGNLAFYKCENLKDVTIPESVTDIGEYAFNGTRWLSEYPDDFVVLKNGILIAYKGKESIISIPDSVTSICNRAFAKCNSLTSVTIPDSVTSIGNSAFESCSNLTSVIIPDSVTSISYGAFQGCDNLTSVTIPDSVTSIGKHAFLDCGNLTSIVIPDSVISIGDSAFEGCNFSSFTVPKTVRKVGRGSFCRCKEITVYDSIDPDAKPCKSHSDKYGGSPNSLLGSVVNYKTHDNWLDYEVTVRSAQTDEIKYKVWMGGDCTQGEYCYTLASSWGRNATFNFNAVDEFFPKIKGAYHKLRVALNRLHYPIDLTDEQKEMYRSYIVRSAKNAVKLCIDTDDMELLLSCEPLGIIKKNNIDELLEYATEKKAVSFTAYLLEYKESHFKKGKNVLDSLKL
;
A
#
# COMPACT_ATOMS: atom_id res chain seq x y z
N MET A 1 -18.41 -39.21 -35.03
CA MET A 1 -17.61 -38.04 -35.42
C MET A 1 -18.00 -36.90 -34.51
N GLY A 2 -17.18 -36.66 -33.49
CA GLY A 2 -17.34 -35.59 -32.51
C GLY A 2 -17.21 -34.19 -33.08
N PHE A 3 -17.07 -34.03 -34.40
CA PHE A 3 -16.90 -32.73 -35.04
C PHE A 3 -18.23 -32.00 -35.25
N GLN A 4 -18.28 -30.75 -34.80
CA GLN A 4 -19.33 -29.79 -35.12
C GLN A 4 -18.81 -28.81 -36.16
N ILE A 5 -19.12 -29.07 -37.44
CA ILE A 5 -18.66 -28.27 -38.58
C ILE A 5 -19.84 -27.51 -39.19
N SER A 6 -19.66 -26.22 -39.45
CA SER A 6 -20.65 -25.42 -40.17
C SER A 6 -19.97 -24.35 -41.02
N ASN A 7 -20.39 -24.19 -42.27
CA ASN A 7 -19.83 -23.23 -43.23
C ASN A 7 -18.28 -23.30 -43.33
N GLY A 8 -17.73 -24.51 -43.36
CA GLY A 8 -16.28 -24.73 -43.41
C GLY A 8 -15.53 -24.43 -42.11
N VAL A 9 -16.22 -24.16 -41.00
CA VAL A 9 -15.60 -23.90 -39.68
C VAL A 9 -15.84 -25.06 -38.74
N LEU A 10 -14.78 -25.66 -38.22
CA LEU A 10 -14.84 -26.62 -37.11
C LEU A 10 -15.01 -25.83 -35.81
N LYS A 11 -16.25 -25.78 -35.31
CA LYS A 11 -16.62 -24.98 -34.14
C LYS A 11 -16.28 -25.67 -32.82
N LYS A 12 -16.41 -26.99 -32.78
CA LYS A 12 -16.16 -27.80 -31.59
C LYS A 12 -15.86 -29.25 -31.98
N TYR A 13 -14.95 -29.86 -31.24
CA TYR A 13 -14.78 -31.30 -31.15
C TYR A 13 -15.27 -31.75 -29.77
N THR A 14 -16.12 -32.77 -29.74
CA THR A 14 -16.50 -33.46 -28.52
C THR A 14 -15.70 -34.74 -28.45
N GLU A 15 -14.87 -34.90 -27.41
CA GLU A 15 -14.06 -36.09 -27.24
C GLU A 15 -14.89 -37.38 -27.25
N GLU A 16 -14.40 -38.37 -27.98
CA GLU A 16 -14.95 -39.71 -28.01
C GLU A 16 -14.04 -40.63 -27.18
N LYS A 17 -14.64 -41.45 -26.32
CA LYS A 17 -13.89 -42.34 -25.42
C LYS A 17 -13.00 -43.31 -26.22
N GLY A 18 -11.70 -43.29 -25.94
CA GLY A 18 -10.71 -44.17 -26.57
C GLY A 18 -10.17 -43.66 -27.92
N VAL A 19 -10.56 -42.47 -28.36
CA VAL A 19 -10.01 -41.84 -29.57
C VAL A 19 -8.86 -40.92 -29.18
N THR A 20 -7.65 -41.27 -29.62
CA THR A 20 -6.42 -40.51 -29.34
C THR A 20 -5.87 -39.81 -30.59
N GLU A 21 -6.19 -40.32 -31.77
CA GLU A 21 -5.74 -39.77 -33.06
C GLU A 21 -6.89 -39.09 -33.80
N ILE A 22 -6.68 -37.83 -34.16
CA ILE A 22 -7.69 -36.99 -34.81
C ILE A 22 -7.20 -36.59 -36.18
N VAL A 23 -8.00 -36.87 -37.20
CA VAL A 23 -7.84 -36.31 -38.54
C VAL A 23 -8.99 -35.35 -38.80
N ILE A 24 -8.69 -34.05 -38.91
CA ILE A 24 -9.70 -33.04 -39.22
C ILE A 24 -10.18 -33.25 -40.67
N PRO A 25 -11.49 -33.29 -40.94
CA PRO A 25 -12.00 -33.56 -42.29
C PRO A 25 -11.54 -32.55 -43.34
N ASP A 26 -11.25 -33.04 -44.55
CA ASP A 26 -10.97 -32.20 -45.71
C ASP A 26 -12.12 -31.22 -45.98
N GLY A 27 -11.78 -30.01 -46.41
CA GLY A 27 -12.73 -28.94 -46.68
C GLY A 27 -13.03 -28.05 -45.48
N VAL A 28 -12.58 -28.42 -44.27
CA VAL A 28 -12.51 -27.46 -43.15
C VAL A 28 -11.53 -26.35 -43.52
N GLN A 29 -12.01 -25.12 -43.52
CA GLN A 29 -11.26 -23.91 -43.85
C GLN A 29 -10.71 -23.22 -42.59
N ARG A 30 -11.38 -23.39 -41.44
CA ARG A 30 -11.04 -22.71 -40.19
C ARG A 30 -11.30 -23.60 -38.98
N ILE A 31 -10.38 -23.62 -38.02
CA ILE A 31 -10.61 -24.17 -36.69
C ILE A 31 -11.06 -23.02 -35.78
N GLY A 32 -12.22 -23.16 -35.15
CA GLY A 32 -12.81 -22.14 -34.29
C GLY A 32 -12.05 -21.93 -32.99
N GLU A 33 -12.37 -20.83 -32.30
CA GLU A 33 -11.90 -20.58 -30.95
C GLU A 33 -12.33 -21.70 -30.01
N ARG A 34 -11.40 -22.17 -29.15
CA ARG A 34 -11.63 -23.29 -28.20
C ARG A 34 -12.16 -24.59 -28.81
N ALA A 35 -11.98 -24.82 -30.11
CA ALA A 35 -12.59 -25.96 -30.79
C ALA A 35 -12.21 -27.33 -30.21
N PHE A 36 -10.97 -27.50 -29.76
CA PHE A 36 -10.42 -28.69 -29.08
C PHE A 36 -10.03 -28.38 -27.63
N SER A 37 -10.46 -27.26 -27.05
CA SER A 37 -9.98 -26.87 -25.72
C SER A 37 -10.39 -27.89 -24.64
N GLY A 38 -9.44 -28.28 -23.79
CA GLY A 38 -9.62 -29.28 -22.74
C GLY A 38 -9.77 -30.72 -23.26
N CYS A 39 -9.41 -30.98 -24.53
CA CYS A 39 -9.42 -32.34 -25.05
C CYS A 39 -8.17 -33.09 -24.59
N ASP A 40 -8.25 -33.72 -23.42
CA ASP A 40 -7.13 -34.43 -22.79
C ASP A 40 -6.90 -35.85 -23.32
N ASN A 41 -7.81 -36.45 -24.08
CA ASN A 41 -7.61 -37.79 -24.64
C ASN A 41 -6.79 -37.78 -25.94
N ILE A 42 -6.73 -36.65 -26.63
CA ILE A 42 -6.06 -36.57 -27.94
C ILE A 42 -4.54 -36.50 -27.77
N THR A 43 -3.82 -37.32 -28.54
CA THR A 43 -2.36 -37.36 -28.57
C THR A 43 -1.80 -36.87 -29.90
N ASN A 44 -2.54 -37.04 -31.00
CA ASN A 44 -2.10 -36.63 -32.33
C ASN A 44 -3.25 -35.95 -33.09
N VAL A 45 -2.97 -34.80 -33.70
CA VAL A 45 -3.93 -34.09 -34.56
C VAL A 45 -3.32 -33.82 -35.94
N THR A 46 -3.99 -34.28 -36.98
CA THR A 46 -3.70 -33.95 -38.38
C THR A 46 -4.64 -32.86 -38.85
N ILE A 47 -4.08 -31.72 -39.25
CA ILE A 47 -4.82 -30.57 -39.80
C ILE A 47 -4.64 -30.58 -41.33
N PRO A 48 -5.73 -30.58 -42.13
CA PRO A 48 -5.62 -30.59 -43.59
C PRO A 48 -5.17 -29.22 -44.13
N ASP A 49 -4.52 -29.22 -45.29
CA ASP A 49 -3.98 -28.01 -45.95
C ASP A 49 -5.06 -26.97 -46.30
N SER A 50 -6.34 -27.37 -46.33
CA SER A 50 -7.45 -26.44 -46.52
C SER A 50 -7.64 -25.47 -45.34
N VAL A 51 -7.08 -25.75 -44.17
CA VAL A 51 -7.21 -24.88 -42.98
C VAL A 51 -6.31 -23.66 -43.09
N THR A 52 -6.90 -22.47 -43.19
CA THR A 52 -6.16 -21.19 -43.33
C THR A 52 -6.05 -20.40 -42.02
N SER A 53 -6.84 -20.77 -40.99
CA SER A 53 -6.81 -20.10 -39.68
C SER A 53 -7.13 -21.05 -38.53
N ILE A 54 -6.41 -20.91 -37.42
CA ILE A 54 -6.66 -21.59 -36.15
C ILE A 54 -7.05 -20.53 -35.11
N GLY A 55 -8.21 -20.68 -34.48
CA GLY A 55 -8.73 -19.73 -33.50
C GLY A 55 -7.93 -19.67 -32.19
N GLY A 56 -8.21 -18.65 -31.39
CA GLY A 56 -7.63 -18.53 -30.04
C GLY A 56 -8.01 -19.72 -29.16
N SER A 57 -7.08 -20.15 -28.30
CA SER A 57 -7.27 -21.30 -27.40
C SER A 57 -7.75 -22.58 -28.09
N ALA A 58 -7.57 -22.73 -29.41
CA ALA A 58 -8.18 -23.83 -30.16
C ALA A 58 -7.78 -25.20 -29.62
N PHE A 59 -6.54 -25.37 -29.15
CA PHE A 59 -6.02 -26.60 -28.55
C PHE A 59 -5.61 -26.38 -27.09
N ALA A 60 -6.09 -25.30 -26.44
CA ALA A 60 -5.70 -24.99 -25.07
C ALA A 60 -6.17 -26.07 -24.09
N GLY A 61 -5.26 -26.58 -23.27
CA GLY A 61 -5.52 -27.65 -22.31
C GLY A 61 -5.65 -29.03 -22.96
N CYS A 62 -5.14 -29.24 -24.18
CA CYS A 62 -4.96 -30.60 -24.71
C CYS A 62 -3.71 -31.22 -24.08
N SER A 63 -3.78 -31.59 -22.80
CA SER A 63 -2.59 -31.91 -21.99
C SER A 63 -1.80 -33.13 -22.49
N ASN A 64 -2.45 -34.08 -23.16
CA ASN A 64 -1.81 -35.26 -23.74
C ASN A 64 -1.39 -35.10 -25.22
N LEU A 65 -1.57 -33.92 -25.82
CA LEU A 65 -1.19 -33.69 -27.22
C LEU A 65 0.34 -33.78 -27.39
N GLU A 66 0.81 -34.77 -28.12
CA GLU A 66 2.23 -35.03 -28.37
C GLU A 66 2.68 -34.47 -29.71
N ASN A 67 1.86 -34.63 -30.76
CA ASN A 67 2.21 -34.21 -32.12
C ASN A 67 1.06 -33.46 -32.80
N ILE A 68 1.41 -32.32 -33.39
CA ILE A 68 0.53 -31.56 -34.28
C ILE A 68 1.38 -30.87 -35.35
N THR A 69 0.93 -30.97 -36.60
CA THR A 69 1.55 -30.23 -37.71
C THR A 69 0.61 -29.11 -38.14
N ILE A 70 1.11 -27.88 -38.10
CA ILE A 70 0.38 -26.71 -38.61
C ILE A 70 0.64 -26.62 -40.12
N PRO A 71 -0.39 -26.58 -40.98
CA PRO A 71 -0.19 -26.52 -42.41
C PRO A 71 0.31 -25.13 -42.86
N ASN A 72 1.02 -25.09 -44.00
CA ASN A 72 1.61 -23.87 -44.58
C ASN A 72 0.58 -22.82 -45.05
N SER A 73 -0.71 -23.16 -45.03
CA SER A 73 -1.82 -22.24 -45.30
C SER A 73 -2.21 -21.38 -44.09
N VAL A 74 -1.76 -21.72 -42.88
CA VAL A 74 -2.04 -20.94 -41.65
C VAL A 74 -1.11 -19.75 -41.54
N THR A 75 -1.67 -18.55 -41.45
CA THR A 75 -0.89 -17.29 -41.44
C THR A 75 -0.63 -16.69 -40.05
N LYS A 76 -1.32 -17.19 -39.01
CA LYS A 76 -1.19 -16.70 -37.63
C LYS A 76 -1.41 -17.82 -36.63
N ILE A 77 -0.63 -17.81 -35.55
CA ILE A 77 -0.92 -18.58 -34.33
C ILE A 77 -1.60 -17.60 -33.37
N CYS A 78 -2.87 -17.86 -33.05
CA CYS A 78 -3.69 -16.96 -32.26
C CYS A 78 -3.38 -17.07 -30.75
N VAL A 79 -4.01 -16.19 -29.98
CA VAL A 79 -3.84 -16.11 -28.52
C VAL A 79 -4.12 -17.47 -27.89
N CYS A 80 -3.22 -17.93 -27.01
CA CYS A 80 -3.34 -19.17 -26.24
C CYS A 80 -3.57 -20.45 -27.07
N THR A 81 -3.29 -20.47 -28.38
CA THR A 81 -3.70 -21.60 -29.26
C THR A 81 -3.30 -22.98 -28.73
N PHE A 82 -2.11 -23.13 -28.15
CA PHE A 82 -1.57 -24.38 -27.57
C PHE A 82 -1.26 -24.24 -26.07
N GLU A 83 -1.90 -23.31 -25.36
CA GLU A 83 -1.69 -23.14 -23.92
C GLU A 83 -1.93 -24.47 -23.17
N TRP A 84 -1.09 -24.85 -22.22
CA TRP A 84 -1.22 -26.11 -21.44
C TRP A 84 -1.21 -27.41 -22.27
N CYS A 85 -0.58 -27.41 -23.46
CA CYS A 85 -0.26 -28.66 -24.17
C CYS A 85 0.99 -29.33 -23.58
N ASP A 86 0.86 -29.87 -22.37
CA ASP A 86 1.98 -30.31 -21.53
C ASP A 86 2.88 -31.37 -22.17
N LYS A 87 2.33 -32.27 -23.01
CA LYS A 87 3.11 -33.31 -23.70
C LYS A 87 3.65 -32.93 -25.07
N LEU A 88 3.41 -31.71 -25.55
CA LEU A 88 3.87 -31.29 -26.87
C LEU A 88 5.39 -31.14 -26.86
N ILE A 89 6.10 -32.02 -27.58
CA ILE A 89 7.58 -32.07 -27.55
C ILE A 89 8.20 -31.11 -28.56
N SER A 90 7.57 -30.96 -29.73
CA SER A 90 8.09 -30.15 -30.82
C SER A 90 6.98 -29.50 -31.62
N ILE A 91 7.24 -28.29 -32.11
CA ILE A 91 6.37 -27.58 -33.04
C ILE A 91 7.23 -26.94 -34.14
N THR A 92 6.81 -27.11 -35.39
CA THR A 92 7.36 -26.35 -36.52
C THR A 92 6.38 -25.25 -36.88
N ILE A 93 6.78 -24.00 -36.74
CA ILE A 93 5.94 -22.86 -37.11
C ILE A 93 6.07 -22.65 -38.63
N PRO A 94 4.97 -22.63 -39.40
CA PRO A 94 5.02 -22.49 -40.85
C PRO A 94 5.53 -21.12 -41.30
N ARG A 95 6.21 -21.06 -42.46
CA ARG A 95 6.75 -19.81 -43.05
C ARG A 95 5.69 -18.77 -43.44
N SER A 96 4.42 -19.16 -43.44
CA SER A 96 3.28 -18.26 -43.62
C SER A 96 2.94 -17.47 -42.36
N VAL A 97 3.42 -17.89 -41.18
CA VAL A 97 3.14 -17.25 -39.90
C VAL A 97 3.97 -15.99 -39.75
N THR A 98 3.29 -14.86 -39.51
CA THR A 98 3.96 -13.55 -39.34
C THR A 98 4.05 -13.08 -37.89
N SER A 99 3.31 -13.71 -36.97
CA SER A 99 3.29 -13.37 -35.54
C SER A 99 2.90 -14.57 -34.69
N ILE A 100 3.53 -14.70 -33.52
CA ILE A 100 3.16 -15.64 -32.46
C ILE A 100 2.44 -14.82 -31.38
N SER A 101 1.15 -15.07 -31.17
CA SER A 101 0.33 -14.24 -30.26
C SER A 101 0.57 -14.57 -28.78
N ASP A 102 -0.03 -13.74 -27.92
CA ASP A 102 0.03 -13.88 -26.46
C ASP A 102 -0.37 -15.30 -25.99
N GLY A 103 0.43 -15.88 -25.10
CA GLY A 103 0.20 -17.20 -24.50
C GLY A 103 0.20 -18.38 -25.48
N ALA A 104 0.58 -18.20 -26.75
CA ALA A 104 0.40 -19.20 -27.80
C ALA A 104 0.89 -20.62 -27.45
N PHE A 105 2.00 -20.74 -26.71
CA PHE A 105 2.58 -21.99 -26.21
C PHE A 105 2.81 -21.96 -24.70
N GLN A 106 2.11 -21.08 -23.97
CA GLN A 106 2.31 -20.95 -22.53
C GLN A 106 2.03 -22.27 -21.82
N ASN A 107 2.88 -22.63 -20.87
CA ASN A 107 2.86 -23.89 -20.12
C ASN A 107 2.87 -25.15 -21.01
N CYS A 108 3.45 -25.10 -22.22
CA CYS A 108 3.84 -26.32 -22.93
C CYS A 108 5.09 -26.91 -22.28
N THR A 109 4.94 -27.59 -21.14
CA THR A 109 6.06 -27.94 -20.25
C THR A 109 7.08 -28.91 -20.85
N CYS A 110 6.69 -29.79 -21.78
CA CYS A 110 7.61 -30.68 -22.51
C CYS A 110 8.16 -30.09 -23.83
N LEU A 111 7.78 -28.86 -24.21
CA LEU A 111 8.19 -28.28 -25.48
C LEU A 111 9.70 -28.00 -25.50
N LYS A 112 10.40 -28.77 -26.33
CA LYS A 112 11.86 -28.75 -26.41
C LYS A 112 12.35 -28.13 -27.71
N ASN A 113 11.71 -28.47 -28.83
CA ASN A 113 12.16 -28.07 -30.16
C ASN A 113 11.13 -27.13 -30.80
N VAL A 114 11.50 -25.86 -30.94
CA VAL A 114 10.69 -24.84 -31.62
C VAL A 114 11.51 -24.28 -32.77
N THR A 115 10.97 -24.34 -33.99
CA THR A 115 11.54 -23.63 -35.14
C THR A 115 10.68 -22.42 -35.46
N ILE A 116 11.22 -21.22 -35.24
CA ILE A 116 10.60 -19.93 -35.60
C ILE A 116 11.14 -19.50 -36.97
N PRO A 117 10.30 -19.34 -38.01
CA PRO A 117 10.75 -18.90 -39.33
C PRO A 117 10.98 -17.39 -39.40
N ASP A 118 11.84 -16.96 -40.33
CA ASP A 118 12.17 -15.54 -40.61
C ASP A 118 10.98 -14.68 -41.09
N SER A 119 9.80 -15.28 -41.26
CA SER A 119 8.55 -14.56 -41.53
C SER A 119 7.97 -13.94 -40.26
N VAL A 120 8.35 -14.42 -39.07
CA VAL A 120 7.83 -13.95 -37.80
C VAL A 120 8.45 -12.60 -37.46
N THR A 121 7.58 -11.63 -37.18
CA THR A 121 7.96 -10.25 -36.85
C THR A 121 7.71 -9.91 -35.38
N SER A 122 6.87 -10.68 -34.69
CA SER A 122 6.53 -10.44 -33.28
C SER A 122 6.26 -11.73 -32.49
N ILE A 123 6.70 -11.72 -31.24
CA ILE A 123 6.42 -12.73 -30.22
C ILE A 123 5.65 -12.04 -29.08
N GLY A 124 4.43 -12.50 -28.83
CA GLY A 124 3.50 -11.91 -27.86
C GLY A 124 3.85 -12.15 -26.40
N ASN A 125 3.04 -11.59 -25.50
CA ASN A 125 3.20 -11.73 -24.06
C ASN A 125 3.04 -13.19 -23.64
N TYR A 126 3.92 -13.69 -22.79
CA TYR A 126 3.90 -15.07 -22.31
C TYR A 126 3.89 -16.14 -23.41
N ALA A 127 4.24 -15.81 -24.67
CA ALA A 127 4.08 -16.71 -25.82
C ALA A 127 4.72 -18.09 -25.62
N PHE A 128 5.85 -18.16 -24.91
CA PHE A 128 6.55 -19.38 -24.49
C PHE A 128 6.75 -19.44 -22.96
N GLY A 129 5.96 -18.69 -22.19
CA GLY A 129 6.07 -18.66 -20.74
C GLY A 129 5.79 -20.05 -20.16
N GLY A 130 6.64 -20.58 -19.27
CA GLY A 130 6.49 -21.92 -18.70
C GLY A 130 6.86 -23.06 -19.65
N CYS A 131 7.53 -22.82 -20.79
CA CYS A 131 8.12 -23.86 -21.62
C CYS A 131 9.38 -24.45 -20.97
N ARG A 132 9.20 -25.17 -19.86
CA ARG A 132 10.27 -25.60 -18.96
C ARG A 132 11.30 -26.53 -19.59
N SER A 133 10.97 -27.23 -20.68
CA SER A 133 11.90 -28.12 -21.40
C SER A 133 12.65 -27.45 -22.55
N LEU A 134 12.35 -26.18 -22.86
CA LEU A 134 12.99 -25.44 -23.94
C LEU A 134 14.45 -25.18 -23.57
N ASN A 135 15.38 -25.80 -24.30
CA ASN A 135 16.81 -25.74 -23.97
C ASN A 135 17.57 -24.67 -24.75
N SER A 136 17.09 -24.37 -25.96
CA SER A 136 17.70 -23.46 -26.92
C SER A 136 16.59 -22.95 -27.83
N LEU A 137 16.70 -21.70 -28.22
CA LEU A 137 15.78 -21.07 -29.15
C LEU A 137 16.55 -20.09 -30.01
N THR A 138 16.42 -20.22 -31.33
CA THR A 138 16.89 -19.20 -32.27
C THR A 138 15.73 -18.25 -32.55
N ILE A 139 15.85 -16.99 -32.13
CA ILE A 139 14.90 -15.94 -32.46
C ILE A 139 15.41 -15.28 -33.76
N PRO A 140 14.64 -15.28 -34.85
CA PRO A 140 15.08 -14.70 -36.13
C PRO A 140 15.29 -13.18 -36.05
N ASP A 141 16.20 -12.65 -36.88
CA ASP A 141 16.48 -11.21 -37.00
C ASP A 141 15.27 -10.37 -37.44
N SER A 142 14.28 -11.03 -38.07
CA SER A 142 13.01 -10.42 -38.46
C SER A 142 12.11 -10.02 -37.28
N VAL A 143 12.35 -10.56 -36.07
CA VAL A 143 11.53 -10.30 -34.88
C VAL A 143 11.83 -8.93 -34.29
N THR A 144 10.91 -7.98 -34.48
CA THR A 144 11.04 -6.60 -34.00
C THR A 144 10.49 -6.37 -32.60
N SER A 145 9.78 -7.34 -32.00
CA SER A 145 9.23 -7.21 -30.65
C SER A 145 9.10 -8.56 -29.92
N ILE A 146 9.54 -8.59 -28.67
CA ILE A 146 9.35 -9.69 -27.71
C ILE A 146 8.52 -9.17 -26.54
N GLY A 147 7.35 -9.76 -26.32
CA GLY A 147 6.37 -9.35 -25.30
C GLY A 147 6.82 -9.59 -23.86
N LYS A 148 6.04 -9.04 -22.93
CA LYS A 148 6.22 -9.23 -21.48
C LYS A 148 6.13 -10.70 -21.13
N GLY A 149 7.08 -11.20 -20.34
CA GLY A 149 7.08 -12.60 -19.90
C GLY A 149 7.21 -13.62 -21.03
N ALA A 150 7.58 -13.24 -22.25
CA ALA A 150 7.53 -14.10 -23.43
C ALA A 150 8.24 -15.45 -23.23
N PHE A 151 9.34 -15.47 -22.49
CA PHE A 151 10.11 -16.67 -22.14
C PHE A 151 10.22 -16.89 -20.64
N GLN A 152 9.33 -16.31 -19.82
CA GLN A 152 9.40 -16.52 -18.37
C GLN A 152 9.33 -18.01 -18.03
N GLU A 153 9.96 -18.44 -16.95
CA GLU A 153 9.97 -19.83 -16.47
C GLU A 153 10.45 -20.86 -17.51
N CYS A 154 11.19 -20.44 -18.54
CA CYS A 154 11.94 -21.34 -19.42
C CYS A 154 13.19 -21.84 -18.70
N ILE A 155 13.00 -22.62 -17.63
CA ILE A 155 14.04 -22.97 -16.65
C ILE A 155 15.25 -23.71 -17.23
N ASN A 156 15.12 -24.36 -18.39
CA ASN A 156 16.21 -25.08 -19.06
C ASN A 156 16.85 -24.30 -20.21
N LEU A 157 16.39 -23.08 -20.51
CA LEU A 157 16.92 -22.28 -21.61
C LEU A 157 18.36 -21.88 -21.28
N ALA A 158 19.33 -22.48 -21.98
CA ALA A 158 20.74 -22.36 -21.65
C ALA A 158 21.36 -21.04 -22.15
N SER A 159 20.90 -20.56 -23.29
CA SER A 159 21.37 -19.32 -23.91
C SER A 159 20.30 -18.69 -24.79
N VAL A 160 20.37 -17.37 -24.97
CA VAL A 160 19.53 -16.62 -25.91
C VAL A 160 20.35 -15.55 -26.62
N THR A 161 20.12 -15.39 -27.92
CA THR A 161 20.62 -14.26 -28.71
C THR A 161 19.43 -13.35 -29.01
N ILE A 162 19.50 -12.10 -28.53
CA ILE A 162 18.47 -11.11 -28.79
C ILE A 162 18.69 -10.55 -30.22
N PRO A 163 17.66 -10.54 -31.08
CA PRO A 163 17.77 -10.01 -32.44
C PRO A 163 18.18 -8.54 -32.50
N VAL A 164 18.97 -8.18 -33.51
CA VAL A 164 19.46 -6.79 -33.74
C VAL A 164 18.37 -5.77 -34.03
N SER A 165 17.14 -6.22 -34.30
CA SER A 165 15.97 -5.38 -34.51
C SER A 165 15.23 -5.03 -33.22
N ILE A 166 15.59 -5.64 -32.09
CA ILE A 166 14.98 -5.37 -30.79
C ILE A 166 15.58 -4.09 -30.19
N THR A 167 14.71 -3.16 -29.80
CA THR A 167 15.10 -1.92 -29.12
C THR A 167 14.91 -1.96 -27.60
N SER A 168 14.14 -2.91 -27.07
CA SER A 168 13.85 -3.02 -25.64
C SER A 168 13.59 -4.45 -25.23
N ILE A 169 14.17 -4.88 -24.11
CA ILE A 169 13.83 -6.14 -23.47
C ILE A 169 12.68 -5.89 -22.51
N SER A 170 11.52 -6.48 -22.77
CA SER A 170 10.29 -6.25 -21.99
C SER A 170 10.37 -6.79 -20.55
N ASP A 171 9.47 -6.30 -19.70
CA ASP A 171 9.30 -6.80 -18.34
C ASP A 171 9.23 -8.33 -18.29
N ASN A 172 9.91 -8.93 -17.32
CA ASN A 172 9.91 -10.36 -17.05
C ASN A 172 10.25 -11.25 -18.27
N ALA A 173 10.80 -10.71 -19.37
CA ALA A 173 10.97 -11.46 -20.62
C ALA A 173 11.67 -12.82 -20.43
N PHE A 174 12.64 -12.90 -19.51
CA PHE A 174 13.37 -14.10 -19.10
C PHE A 174 13.31 -14.32 -17.58
N PHE A 175 12.23 -13.89 -16.92
CA PHE A 175 12.02 -14.12 -15.48
C PHE A 175 12.07 -15.63 -15.17
N GLU A 176 12.79 -16.05 -14.14
CA GLU A 176 12.96 -17.46 -13.74
C GLU A 176 13.56 -18.40 -14.80
N CYS A 177 14.30 -17.86 -15.78
CA CYS A 177 15.14 -18.65 -16.68
C CYS A 177 16.41 -19.17 -15.97
N ASN A 178 16.23 -20.04 -14.97
CA ASN A 178 17.30 -20.49 -14.07
C ASN A 178 18.49 -21.15 -14.79
N GLY A 179 18.28 -21.80 -15.94
CA GLY A 179 19.33 -22.43 -16.74
C GLY A 179 20.12 -21.47 -17.63
N LEU A 180 19.75 -20.19 -17.68
CA LEU A 180 20.36 -19.21 -18.58
C LEU A 180 21.77 -18.90 -18.13
N THR A 181 22.76 -19.26 -18.95
CA THR A 181 24.19 -19.06 -18.67
C THR A 181 24.82 -17.94 -19.50
N ALA A 182 24.21 -17.64 -20.66
CA ALA A 182 24.70 -16.63 -21.59
C ALA A 182 23.54 -15.90 -22.28
N VAL A 183 23.66 -14.58 -22.38
CA VAL A 183 22.73 -13.70 -23.08
C VAL A 183 23.54 -12.76 -23.98
N SER A 184 23.21 -12.74 -25.26
CA SER A 184 23.77 -11.75 -26.20
C SER A 184 22.76 -10.64 -26.44
N ILE A 185 23.06 -9.43 -25.96
CA ILE A 185 22.24 -8.22 -26.13
C ILE A 185 22.91 -7.33 -27.20
N PRO A 186 22.20 -6.98 -28.29
CA PRO A 186 22.74 -6.10 -29.35
C PRO A 186 22.68 -4.61 -28.97
N ASP A 187 23.54 -3.80 -29.61
CA ASP A 187 23.62 -2.33 -29.42
C ASP A 187 22.35 -1.57 -29.83
N SER A 188 21.37 -2.24 -30.44
CA SER A 188 20.05 -1.67 -30.72
C SER A 188 19.20 -1.50 -29.46
N VAL A 189 19.51 -2.24 -28.37
CA VAL A 189 18.72 -2.23 -27.15
C VAL A 189 19.02 -0.97 -26.34
N THR A 190 17.97 -0.21 -26.02
CA THR A 190 18.04 1.02 -25.23
C THR A 190 17.48 0.87 -23.82
N SER A 191 16.73 -0.19 -23.53
CA SER A 191 16.14 -0.41 -22.21
C SER A 191 15.97 -1.89 -21.85
N ILE A 192 16.13 -2.18 -20.56
CA ILE A 192 15.89 -3.48 -19.94
C ILE A 192 14.74 -3.32 -18.92
N GLY A 193 13.64 -4.02 -19.14
CA GLY A 193 12.41 -3.93 -18.34
C GLY A 193 12.53 -4.49 -16.93
N ALA A 194 11.49 -4.26 -16.13
CA ALA A 194 11.45 -4.73 -14.75
C ALA A 194 11.45 -6.26 -14.69
N GLY A 195 12.28 -6.84 -13.82
CA GLY A 195 12.41 -8.29 -13.66
C GLY A 195 12.88 -9.06 -14.91
N ALA A 196 13.39 -8.40 -15.94
CA ALA A 196 13.69 -9.01 -17.24
C ALA A 196 14.56 -10.28 -17.15
N PHE A 197 15.55 -10.30 -16.25
CA PHE A 197 16.43 -11.45 -15.97
C PHE A 197 16.36 -11.89 -14.50
N CYS A 198 15.31 -11.50 -13.77
CA CYS A 198 15.16 -11.88 -12.36
C CYS A 198 15.10 -13.41 -12.23
N LYS A 199 15.78 -13.95 -11.22
CA LYS A 199 15.96 -15.39 -10.96
C LYS A 199 16.60 -16.16 -12.12
N CYS A 200 17.45 -15.52 -12.93
CA CYS A 200 18.37 -16.22 -13.83
C CYS A 200 19.55 -16.80 -13.04
N GLY A 201 19.28 -17.80 -12.19
CA GLY A 201 20.21 -18.28 -11.17
C GLY A 201 21.57 -18.82 -11.68
N SER A 202 21.67 -19.23 -12.95
CA SER A 202 22.92 -19.71 -13.57
C SER A 202 23.68 -18.65 -14.39
N LEU A 203 23.16 -17.42 -14.48
CA LEU A 203 23.76 -16.37 -15.29
C LEU A 203 25.04 -15.87 -14.60
N LYS A 204 26.19 -16.12 -15.23
CA LYS A 204 27.50 -15.77 -14.64
C LYS A 204 27.99 -14.39 -15.02
N ASN A 205 27.83 -14.04 -16.29
CA ASN A 205 28.27 -12.77 -16.87
C ASN A 205 27.23 -12.33 -17.89
N ILE A 206 27.00 -11.02 -17.95
CA ILE A 206 26.16 -10.40 -18.97
C ILE A 206 26.80 -9.07 -19.40
N ALA A 207 26.92 -8.88 -20.71
CA ALA A 207 27.36 -7.61 -21.27
C ALA A 207 26.11 -6.76 -21.58
N ILE A 208 26.02 -5.61 -20.92
CA ILE A 208 24.97 -4.62 -21.20
C ILE A 208 25.57 -3.59 -22.16
N PRO A 209 24.98 -3.35 -23.34
CA PRO A 209 25.55 -2.42 -24.31
C PRO A 209 25.40 -0.96 -23.86
N ASP A 210 26.32 -0.10 -24.30
CA ASP A 210 26.39 1.32 -23.92
C ASP A 210 25.14 2.13 -24.31
N SER A 211 24.37 1.61 -25.28
CA SER A 211 23.07 2.14 -25.73
C SER A 211 21.97 2.06 -24.67
N VAL A 212 22.12 1.22 -23.63
CA VAL A 212 21.09 1.02 -22.60
C VAL A 212 21.06 2.18 -21.62
N THR A 213 19.99 2.98 -21.69
CA THR A 213 19.79 4.15 -20.83
C THR A 213 19.01 3.83 -19.54
N SER A 214 18.36 2.67 -19.47
CA SER A 214 17.55 2.30 -18.30
C SER A 214 17.53 0.80 -18.02
N ILE A 215 17.66 0.47 -16.73
CA ILE A 215 17.56 -0.89 -16.17
C ILE A 215 16.45 -0.87 -15.12
N GLY A 216 15.41 -1.67 -15.36
CA GLY A 216 14.20 -1.71 -14.54
C GLY A 216 14.40 -2.27 -13.14
N GLU A 217 13.39 -2.07 -12.30
CA GLU A 217 13.30 -2.65 -10.96
C GLU A 217 13.48 -4.17 -11.00
N ALA A 218 14.28 -4.70 -10.06
CA ALA A 218 14.57 -6.13 -9.93
C ALA A 218 15.12 -6.82 -11.20
N ALA A 219 15.62 -6.09 -12.21
CA ALA A 219 16.01 -6.67 -13.50
C ALA A 219 16.99 -7.84 -13.39
N PHE A 220 17.88 -7.85 -12.41
CA PHE A 220 18.86 -8.90 -12.14
C PHE A 220 18.73 -9.49 -10.71
N SER A 221 17.58 -9.31 -10.04
CA SER A 221 17.34 -9.91 -8.72
C SER A 221 17.52 -11.43 -8.78
N ASP A 222 18.10 -12.03 -7.74
CA ASP A 222 18.33 -13.47 -7.58
C ASP A 222 19.16 -14.12 -8.70
N CYS A 223 19.99 -13.34 -9.41
CA CYS A 223 21.03 -13.86 -10.30
C CYS A 223 22.22 -14.37 -9.47
N ASN A 224 22.00 -15.43 -8.70
CA ASN A 224 22.93 -15.93 -7.67
C ASN A 224 24.32 -16.32 -8.21
N SER A 225 24.44 -16.67 -9.49
CA SER A 225 25.73 -17.00 -10.12
C SER A 225 26.46 -15.79 -10.73
N LEU A 226 25.86 -14.59 -10.73
CA LEU A 226 26.42 -13.42 -11.39
C LEU A 226 27.69 -12.96 -10.67
N GLU A 227 28.84 -13.07 -11.34
CA GLU A 227 30.14 -12.77 -10.76
C GLU A 227 30.54 -11.30 -10.97
N SER A 228 30.15 -10.75 -12.13
CA SER A 228 30.39 -9.36 -12.53
C SER A 228 29.32 -8.85 -13.50
N ILE A 229 29.05 -7.55 -13.44
CA ILE A 229 28.21 -6.83 -14.39
C ILE A 229 28.69 -5.39 -14.50
N ALA A 230 28.77 -4.87 -15.72
CA ALA A 230 29.04 -3.47 -15.98
C ALA A 230 27.71 -2.73 -16.18
N ILE A 231 27.50 -1.65 -15.44
CA ILE A 231 26.37 -0.74 -15.66
C ILE A 231 26.85 0.31 -16.69
N PRO A 232 26.11 0.53 -17.80
CA PRO A 232 26.48 1.52 -18.80
C PRO A 232 26.54 2.96 -18.26
N ASP A 233 27.46 3.77 -18.80
CA ASP A 233 27.63 5.20 -18.45
C ASP A 233 26.42 6.08 -18.79
N SER A 234 25.45 5.57 -19.54
CA SER A 234 24.20 6.27 -19.88
C SER A 234 23.08 6.03 -18.86
N VAL A 235 23.25 5.11 -17.90
CA VAL A 235 22.28 4.82 -16.83
C VAL A 235 22.39 5.87 -15.72
N THR A 236 21.27 6.52 -15.38
CA THR A 236 21.25 7.60 -14.37
C THR A 236 20.77 7.16 -12.99
N ASN A 237 20.20 5.96 -12.85
CA ASN A 237 19.67 5.45 -11.60
C ASN A 237 19.84 3.94 -11.51
N ILE A 238 20.25 3.44 -10.34
CA ILE A 238 20.14 2.01 -10.01
C ILE A 238 18.79 1.81 -9.34
N SER A 239 17.85 1.23 -10.07
CA SER A 239 16.47 1.03 -9.61
C SER A 239 16.37 0.19 -8.33
N ASN A 240 15.19 0.19 -7.71
CA ASN A 240 14.92 -0.66 -6.56
C ASN A 240 15.18 -2.13 -6.91
N HIS A 241 15.69 -2.88 -5.95
CA HIS A 241 15.86 -4.33 -6.02
C HIS A 241 16.77 -4.85 -7.16
N THR A 242 17.47 -4.01 -7.93
CA THR A 242 18.09 -4.40 -9.21
C THR A 242 19.02 -5.61 -9.11
N PHE A 243 19.84 -5.70 -8.06
CA PHE A 243 20.81 -6.77 -7.82
C PHE A 243 20.59 -7.52 -6.50
N VAL A 244 19.35 -7.56 -6.00
CA VAL A 244 19.01 -8.34 -4.79
C VAL A 244 19.50 -9.77 -4.92
N SER A 245 20.11 -10.32 -3.87
CA SER A 245 20.58 -11.71 -3.80
C SER A 245 21.51 -12.12 -4.95
N CYS A 246 22.24 -11.18 -5.57
CA CYS A 246 23.36 -11.50 -6.46
C CYS A 246 24.56 -11.97 -5.63
N SER A 247 24.41 -13.11 -4.97
CA SER A 247 25.28 -13.58 -3.89
C SER A 247 26.73 -13.86 -4.33
N ASN A 248 26.99 -14.13 -5.61
CA ASN A 248 28.35 -14.27 -6.17
C ASN A 248 28.95 -12.98 -6.75
N LEU A 249 28.24 -11.85 -6.71
CA LEU A 249 28.75 -10.59 -7.25
C LEU A 249 29.89 -10.09 -6.37
N THR A 250 31.11 -10.10 -6.89
CA THR A 250 32.33 -9.79 -6.11
C THR A 250 32.70 -8.31 -6.13
N SER A 251 32.37 -7.64 -7.24
CA SER A 251 32.60 -6.21 -7.48
C SER A 251 31.58 -5.69 -8.49
N ILE A 252 31.26 -4.40 -8.39
CA ILE A 252 30.46 -3.68 -9.37
C ILE A 252 30.96 -2.23 -9.45
N THR A 253 31.04 -1.69 -10.66
CA THR A 253 31.36 -0.28 -10.87
C THR A 253 30.06 0.49 -11.08
N ILE A 254 29.83 1.50 -10.25
CA ILE A 254 28.71 2.43 -10.41
C ILE A 254 29.20 3.59 -11.29
N PRO A 255 28.58 3.84 -12.46
CA PRO A 255 29.03 4.89 -13.36
C PRO A 255 28.73 6.28 -12.80
N GLY A 256 29.56 7.26 -13.18
CA GLY A 256 29.46 8.65 -12.70
C GLY A 256 28.22 9.43 -13.21
N SER A 257 27.36 8.78 -13.98
CA SER A 257 26.04 9.26 -14.39
C SER A 257 24.95 8.97 -13.35
N VAL A 258 25.18 8.04 -12.42
CA VAL A 258 24.18 7.61 -11.43
C VAL A 258 24.00 8.66 -10.36
N THR A 259 22.76 9.13 -10.16
CA THR A 259 22.40 10.09 -9.12
C THR A 259 21.80 9.44 -7.89
N ASP A 260 21.20 8.26 -8.05
CA ASP A 260 20.43 7.59 -7.00
C ASP A 260 20.69 6.08 -7.01
N ILE A 261 20.77 5.50 -5.81
CA ILE A 261 20.81 4.06 -5.59
C ILE A 261 19.52 3.66 -4.88
N GLY A 262 18.70 2.85 -5.53
CA GLY A 262 17.36 2.49 -5.06
C GLY A 262 17.32 1.61 -3.80
N ASN A 263 16.12 1.45 -3.28
CA ASN A 263 15.86 0.59 -2.12
C ASN A 263 16.24 -0.86 -2.43
N CYS A 264 16.93 -1.51 -1.49
CA CYS A 264 17.41 -2.89 -1.62
C CYS A 264 18.24 -3.17 -2.89
N ALA A 265 18.83 -2.16 -3.55
CA ALA A 265 19.49 -2.32 -4.84
C ALA A 265 20.52 -3.45 -4.89
N PHE A 266 21.27 -3.66 -3.79
CA PHE A 266 22.30 -4.69 -3.61
C PHE A 266 22.03 -5.57 -2.38
N TYR A 267 20.79 -5.63 -1.89
CA TYR A 267 20.41 -6.43 -0.71
C TYR A 267 20.90 -7.88 -0.84
N GLU A 268 21.56 -8.42 0.18
CA GLU A 268 22.12 -9.79 0.21
C GLU A 268 23.12 -10.11 -0.94
N CYS A 269 23.85 -9.12 -1.46
CA CYS A 269 25.06 -9.35 -2.27
C CYS A 269 26.24 -9.80 -1.38
N THR A 270 26.16 -11.03 -0.86
CA THR A 270 27.02 -11.51 0.24
C THR A 270 28.51 -11.61 -0.10
N ASN A 271 28.90 -11.79 -1.36
CA ASN A 271 30.31 -11.80 -1.80
C ASN A 271 30.85 -10.44 -2.26
N LEU A 272 30.04 -9.37 -2.26
CA LEU A 272 30.52 -8.04 -2.62
C LEU A 272 31.52 -7.57 -1.57
N THR A 273 32.75 -7.28 -1.96
CA THR A 273 33.83 -6.95 -1.00
C THR A 273 34.09 -5.46 -0.87
N SER A 274 33.87 -4.71 -1.95
CA SER A 274 34.10 -3.28 -2.01
C SER A 274 33.08 -2.58 -2.90
N ILE A 275 32.83 -1.30 -2.60
CA ILE A 275 32.02 -0.42 -3.43
C ILE A 275 32.55 1.02 -3.37
N THR A 276 32.66 1.66 -4.53
CA THR A 276 32.94 3.10 -4.65
C THR A 276 31.69 3.78 -5.15
N ILE A 277 31.11 4.64 -4.32
CA ILE A 277 29.97 5.47 -4.69
C ILE A 277 30.52 6.73 -5.40
N PRO A 278 30.09 7.05 -6.63
CA PRO A 278 30.62 8.21 -7.36
C PRO A 278 30.03 9.53 -6.85
N ASP A 279 30.75 10.64 -7.06
CA ASP A 279 30.40 12.00 -6.61
C ASP A 279 29.06 12.53 -7.20
N SER A 280 28.51 11.85 -8.21
CA SER A 280 27.20 12.14 -8.77
C SER A 280 26.04 11.67 -7.89
N VAL A 281 26.27 10.70 -6.99
CA VAL A 281 25.21 10.12 -6.16
C VAL A 281 24.84 11.07 -5.04
N THR A 282 23.55 11.35 -4.92
CA THR A 282 22.96 12.18 -3.86
C THR A 282 22.16 11.38 -2.84
N SER A 283 21.64 10.21 -3.23
CA SER A 283 20.81 9.36 -2.35
C SER A 283 21.17 7.88 -2.42
N ILE A 284 21.12 7.22 -1.25
CA ILE A 284 21.24 5.77 -1.10
C ILE A 284 19.99 5.26 -0.40
N GLY A 285 19.25 4.35 -1.03
CA GLY A 285 17.95 3.88 -0.56
C GLY A 285 18.00 3.00 0.69
N ASN A 286 16.82 2.75 1.24
CA ASN A 286 16.62 1.85 2.38
C ASN A 286 17.16 0.46 2.04
N LEU A 287 17.91 -0.14 2.97
CA LEU A 287 18.44 -1.49 2.84
C LEU A 287 19.31 -1.71 1.58
N ALA A 288 19.82 -0.65 0.93
CA ALA A 288 20.48 -0.75 -0.37
C ALA A 288 21.63 -1.77 -0.40
N PHE A 289 22.44 -1.85 0.65
CA PHE A 289 23.53 -2.82 0.84
C PHE A 289 23.32 -3.69 2.09
N TYR A 290 22.05 -3.91 2.48
CA TYR A 290 21.73 -4.71 3.66
C TYR A 290 22.21 -6.15 3.49
N LYS A 291 22.86 -6.71 4.52
CA LYS A 291 23.46 -8.05 4.52
C LYS A 291 24.43 -8.31 3.35
N CYS A 292 25.13 -7.28 2.86
CA CYS A 292 26.35 -7.51 2.08
C CYS A 292 27.48 -7.94 3.03
N GLU A 293 27.44 -9.19 3.49
CA GLU A 293 28.22 -9.68 4.64
C GLU A 293 29.73 -9.54 4.46
N ASN A 294 30.26 -9.63 3.24
CA ASN A 294 31.69 -9.43 2.99
C ASN A 294 32.09 -8.00 2.60
N LEU A 295 31.14 -7.06 2.52
CA LEU A 295 31.40 -5.69 2.09
C LEU A 295 32.20 -4.97 3.17
N LYS A 296 33.49 -4.78 2.93
CA LYS A 296 34.45 -4.21 3.89
C LYS A 296 34.88 -2.80 3.50
N ASP A 297 35.10 -2.57 2.21
CA ASP A 297 35.65 -1.31 1.71
C ASP A 297 34.55 -0.49 1.02
N VAL A 298 34.03 0.52 1.71
CA VAL A 298 32.97 1.40 1.19
C VAL A 298 33.51 2.83 1.14
N THR A 299 33.47 3.44 -0.04
CA THR A 299 33.78 4.87 -0.23
C THR A 299 32.49 5.62 -0.52
N ILE A 300 32.09 6.52 0.39
CA ILE A 300 30.92 7.39 0.27
C ILE A 300 31.40 8.85 0.08
N PRO A 301 31.04 9.52 -1.02
CA PRO A 301 31.43 10.90 -1.29
C PRO A 301 30.55 11.91 -0.51
N GLU A 302 31.02 13.15 -0.43
CA GLU A 302 30.32 14.23 0.31
C GLU A 302 28.99 14.64 -0.34
N SER A 303 28.79 14.30 -1.62
CA SER A 303 27.56 14.53 -2.37
C SER A 303 26.37 13.71 -1.83
N VAL A 304 26.62 12.61 -1.12
CA VAL A 304 25.55 11.78 -0.54
C VAL A 304 24.97 12.47 0.67
N THR A 305 23.76 13.01 0.51
CA THR A 305 23.04 13.75 1.56
C THR A 305 21.88 12.97 2.17
N ASP A 306 21.41 11.92 1.50
CA ASP A 306 20.32 11.07 1.97
C ASP A 306 20.74 9.59 2.00
N ILE A 307 20.60 8.97 3.17
CA ILE A 307 20.95 7.56 3.41
C ILE A 307 19.78 6.90 4.10
N GLY A 308 19.23 5.91 3.40
CA GLY A 308 18.07 5.15 3.81
C GLY A 308 18.33 4.28 5.03
N GLU A 309 17.22 3.89 5.63
CA GLU A 309 17.17 3.02 6.79
C GLU A 309 17.95 1.72 6.55
N TYR A 310 18.87 1.41 7.47
CA TYR A 310 19.68 0.18 7.43
C TYR A 310 20.45 -0.04 6.12
N ALA A 311 20.75 1.02 5.35
CA ALA A 311 21.40 0.91 4.04
C ALA A 311 22.67 0.04 4.06
N PHE A 312 23.46 0.08 5.14
CA PHE A 312 24.70 -0.72 5.30
C PHE A 312 24.64 -1.71 6.47
N ASN A 313 23.45 -2.02 7.00
CA ASN A 313 23.34 -2.94 8.14
C ASN A 313 23.67 -4.37 7.71
N GLY A 314 24.39 -5.13 8.54
CA GLY A 314 24.88 -6.46 8.17
C GLY A 314 26.11 -6.46 7.25
N THR A 315 26.79 -5.33 7.07
CA THR A 315 28.07 -5.24 6.34
C THR A 315 29.27 -5.37 7.29
N ARG A 316 30.40 -5.85 6.77
CA ARG A 316 31.69 -5.80 7.48
C ARG A 316 32.20 -4.38 7.64
N TRP A 317 31.95 -3.50 6.68
CA TRP A 317 32.29 -2.09 6.74
C TRP A 317 31.69 -1.41 7.98
N LEU A 318 30.39 -1.61 8.21
CA LEU A 318 29.73 -1.03 9.37
C LEU A 318 30.18 -1.70 10.67
N SER A 319 30.23 -3.04 10.73
CA SER A 319 30.57 -3.76 11.96
C SER A 319 32.03 -3.56 12.39
N GLU A 320 32.98 -3.57 11.44
CA GLU A 320 34.42 -3.35 11.67
C GLU A 320 34.83 -1.87 11.65
N TYR A 321 33.89 -0.93 11.46
CA TYR A 321 34.19 0.52 11.49
C TYR A 321 34.96 0.89 12.78
N PRO A 322 36.07 1.66 12.71
CA PRO A 322 36.99 1.82 13.84
C PRO A 322 36.38 2.58 15.03
N ASP A 323 35.51 3.55 14.74
CA ASP A 323 34.90 4.41 15.75
C ASP A 323 33.48 3.94 16.12
N ASP A 324 33.07 4.25 17.35
CA ASP A 324 31.71 4.01 17.82
C ASP A 324 30.69 4.88 17.08
N PHE A 325 31.07 6.11 16.73
CA PHE A 325 30.28 7.01 15.88
C PHE A 325 30.69 6.84 14.42
N VAL A 326 29.79 6.34 13.60
CA VAL A 326 30.02 6.17 12.17
C VAL A 326 29.61 7.45 11.45
N VAL A 327 30.57 8.37 11.30
CA VAL A 327 30.35 9.71 10.74
C VAL A 327 30.99 9.83 9.36
N LEU A 328 30.22 10.29 8.38
CA LEU A 328 30.71 10.58 7.04
C LEU A 328 31.46 11.92 6.99
N LYS A 329 32.28 12.13 5.96
CA LYS A 329 33.08 13.35 5.80
C LYS A 329 32.26 14.64 5.78
N ASN A 330 31.02 14.58 5.29
CA ASN A 330 30.08 15.70 5.27
C ASN A 330 29.31 15.89 6.60
N GLY A 331 29.67 15.17 7.66
CA GLY A 331 29.10 15.33 9.01
C GLY A 331 27.85 14.49 9.27
N ILE A 332 27.44 13.62 8.35
CA ILE A 332 26.27 12.76 8.55
C ILE A 332 26.63 11.58 9.48
N LEU A 333 25.95 11.47 10.62
CA LEU A 333 26.06 10.31 11.51
C LEU A 333 25.08 9.22 11.07
N ILE A 334 25.61 8.09 10.56
CA ILE A 334 24.79 7.01 10.00
C ILE A 334 24.48 5.89 11.00
N ALA A 335 25.32 5.71 12.03
CA ALA A 335 25.13 4.69 13.06
C ALA A 335 25.98 4.98 14.29
N TYR A 336 25.49 4.54 15.46
CA TYR A 336 26.25 4.43 16.69
C TYR A 336 26.37 2.97 17.12
N LYS A 337 27.60 2.54 17.44
CA LYS A 337 27.95 1.15 17.76
C LYS A 337 28.51 0.99 19.18
N GLY A 338 28.72 2.10 19.88
CA GLY A 338 29.29 2.10 21.21
C GLY A 338 28.35 1.51 22.25
N LYS A 339 28.89 1.26 23.44
CA LYS A 339 28.18 0.66 24.58
C LYS A 339 28.09 1.58 25.79
N GLU A 340 28.60 2.80 25.66
CA GLU A 340 28.56 3.79 26.73
C GLU A 340 27.11 4.19 27.03
N SER A 341 26.85 4.48 28.30
CA SER A 341 25.52 4.86 28.78
C SER A 341 25.27 6.36 28.74
N ILE A 342 26.33 7.17 28.74
CA ILE A 342 26.24 8.63 28.64
C ILE A 342 27.22 9.02 27.54
N ILE A 343 26.71 9.65 26.48
CA ILE A 343 27.52 10.04 25.33
C ILE A 343 27.30 11.50 24.96
N SER A 344 28.30 12.06 24.29
CA SER A 344 28.19 13.34 23.58
C SER A 344 28.48 13.08 22.11
N ILE A 345 27.54 13.39 21.23
CA ILE A 345 27.74 13.28 19.79
C ILE A 345 28.81 14.30 19.38
N PRO A 346 29.79 13.94 18.52
CA PRO A 346 30.86 14.86 18.12
C PRO A 346 30.35 16.14 17.44
N ASP A 347 30.98 17.29 17.72
CA ASP A 347 30.63 18.61 17.13
C ASP A 347 30.78 18.68 15.60
N SER A 348 31.44 17.69 14.98
CA SER A 348 31.53 17.58 13.52
C SER A 348 30.24 17.04 12.88
N VAL A 349 29.29 16.53 13.68
CA VAL A 349 28.04 15.95 13.18
C VAL A 349 27.05 17.06 12.82
N THR A 350 26.55 17.06 11.60
CA THR A 350 25.61 18.06 11.06
C THR A 350 24.18 17.52 10.92
N SER A 351 24.04 16.19 10.84
CA SER A 351 22.76 15.49 10.82
C SER A 351 22.87 14.07 11.36
N ILE A 352 21.76 13.57 11.91
CA ILE A 352 21.64 12.20 12.41
C ILE A 352 20.70 11.43 11.47
N CYS A 353 21.18 10.36 10.85
CA CYS A 353 20.38 9.56 9.92
C CYS A 353 19.26 8.76 10.62
N ASN A 354 18.38 8.21 9.79
CA ASN A 354 17.32 7.31 10.22
C ASN A 354 17.91 6.14 11.02
N ARG A 355 17.33 5.87 12.20
CA ARG A 355 17.71 4.77 13.09
C ARG A 355 19.17 4.72 13.56
N ALA A 356 19.93 5.82 13.50
CA ALA A 356 21.35 5.83 13.86
C ALA A 356 21.64 5.30 15.29
N PHE A 357 20.74 5.51 16.24
CA PHE A 357 20.79 5.02 17.62
C PHE A 357 19.67 4.02 17.95
N ALA A 358 18.92 3.50 16.97
CA ALA A 358 17.77 2.65 17.25
C ALA A 358 18.17 1.41 18.07
N LYS A 359 17.38 1.10 19.10
CA LYS A 359 17.57 -0.01 20.05
C LYS A 359 18.88 0.09 20.86
N CYS A 360 19.45 1.28 21.01
CA CYS A 360 20.62 1.52 21.84
C CYS A 360 20.27 1.46 23.33
N ASN A 361 19.95 0.27 23.84
CA ASN A 361 19.49 0.04 25.21
C ASN A 361 20.57 0.27 26.27
N SER A 362 21.84 0.50 25.92
CA SER A 362 22.85 0.95 26.89
C SER A 362 22.69 2.43 27.24
N LEU A 363 22.11 3.22 26.34
CA LEU A 363 22.08 4.68 26.41
C LEU A 363 21.07 5.17 27.45
N THR A 364 21.56 5.95 28.41
CA THR A 364 20.79 6.64 29.45
C THR A 364 20.69 8.15 29.22
N SER A 365 21.69 8.75 28.57
CA SER A 365 21.69 10.18 28.24
C SER A 365 22.55 10.46 27.01
N VAL A 366 22.09 11.37 26.16
CA VAL A 366 22.79 11.83 24.96
C VAL A 366 22.81 13.35 24.91
N THR A 367 23.99 13.92 24.66
CA THR A 367 24.15 15.33 24.31
C THR A 367 24.28 15.44 22.79
N ILE A 368 23.37 16.19 22.16
CA ILE A 368 23.36 16.45 20.72
C ILE A 368 23.94 17.87 20.51
N PRO A 369 25.02 18.05 19.72
CA PRO A 369 25.68 19.35 19.58
C PRO A 369 24.91 20.31 18.67
N ASP A 370 25.14 21.62 18.84
CA ASP A 370 24.49 22.71 18.09
C ASP A 370 24.79 22.72 16.58
N SER A 371 25.73 21.88 16.13
CA SER A 371 26.00 21.63 14.71
C SER A 371 24.90 20.80 14.04
N VAL A 372 24.11 20.03 14.81
CA VAL A 372 23.09 19.12 14.28
C VAL A 372 21.84 19.88 13.88
N THR A 373 21.53 19.92 12.59
CA THR A 373 20.34 20.62 12.06
C THR A 373 19.13 19.70 11.87
N SER A 374 19.34 18.37 11.83
CA SER A 374 18.27 17.40 11.59
C SER A 374 18.49 16.08 12.32
N ILE A 375 17.38 15.53 12.83
CA ILE A 375 17.30 14.20 13.46
C ILE A 375 16.36 13.34 12.60
N GLY A 376 16.90 12.24 12.06
CA GLY A 376 16.20 11.34 11.15
C GLY A 376 15.06 10.55 11.79
N ASN A 377 14.32 9.84 10.94
CA ASN A 377 13.21 8.98 11.35
C ASN A 377 13.69 7.85 12.26
N SER A 378 12.98 7.61 13.36
CA SER A 378 13.30 6.55 14.33
C SER A 378 14.75 6.60 14.85
N ALA A 379 15.41 7.77 14.82
CA ALA A 379 16.84 7.90 15.14
C ALA A 379 17.20 7.30 16.50
N PHE A 380 16.38 7.50 17.53
CA PHE A 380 16.53 6.96 18.89
C PHE A 380 15.41 5.95 19.24
N GLU A 381 14.75 5.35 18.25
CA GLU A 381 13.64 4.41 18.50
C GLU A 381 14.09 3.27 19.43
N SER A 382 13.27 2.98 20.44
CA SER A 382 13.47 1.90 21.41
C SER A 382 14.78 2.01 22.18
N CYS A 383 15.32 3.22 22.42
CA CYS A 383 16.36 3.44 23.43
C CYS A 383 15.74 3.38 24.83
N SER A 384 15.36 2.19 25.29
CA SER A 384 14.46 2.04 26.44
C SER A 384 15.03 2.53 27.78
N ASN A 385 16.35 2.69 27.90
CA ASN A 385 17.02 3.22 29.09
C ASN A 385 17.28 4.73 29.04
N LEU A 386 16.97 5.40 27.93
CA LEU A 386 17.23 6.83 27.75
C LEU A 386 16.33 7.65 28.68
N THR A 387 16.91 8.38 29.63
CA THR A 387 16.17 9.12 30.66
C THR A 387 15.95 10.59 30.32
N SER A 388 16.87 11.19 29.58
CA SER A 388 16.78 12.59 29.18
C SER A 388 17.44 12.86 27.83
N VAL A 389 16.88 13.83 27.09
CA VAL A 389 17.40 14.32 25.81
C VAL A 389 17.34 15.83 25.79
N ILE A 390 18.44 16.46 25.38
CA ILE A 390 18.52 17.89 25.08
C ILE A 390 18.62 18.02 23.55
N ILE A 391 17.60 18.59 22.93
CA ILE A 391 17.59 18.88 21.48
C ILE A 391 18.15 20.31 21.30
N PRO A 392 19.15 20.51 20.42
CA PRO A 392 19.83 21.79 20.28
C PRO A 392 19.02 22.77 19.40
N ASP A 393 19.25 24.08 19.61
CA ASP A 393 18.55 25.20 18.96
C ASP A 393 18.71 25.23 17.42
N SER A 394 19.60 24.42 16.86
CA SER A 394 19.79 24.23 15.42
C SER A 394 18.74 23.31 14.78
N VAL A 395 18.04 22.47 15.56
CA VAL A 395 17.06 21.51 15.04
C VAL A 395 15.73 22.18 14.76
N THR A 396 15.25 22.10 13.52
CA THR A 396 13.99 22.75 13.11
C THR A 396 12.76 21.84 13.15
N SER A 397 12.95 20.52 13.24
CA SER A 397 11.88 19.53 13.25
C SER A 397 12.31 18.22 13.92
N ILE A 398 11.37 17.56 14.61
CA ILE A 398 11.54 16.21 15.15
C ILE A 398 10.80 15.24 14.22
N SER A 399 11.52 14.31 13.58
CA SER A 399 10.98 13.47 12.50
C SER A 399 10.13 12.29 12.99
N TYR A 400 9.62 11.47 12.05
CA TYR A 400 8.75 10.32 12.36
C TYR A 400 9.43 9.38 13.35
N GLY A 401 8.75 9.00 14.44
CA GLY A 401 9.23 7.98 15.37
C GLY A 401 10.54 8.30 16.11
N ALA A 402 11.06 9.54 16.05
CA ALA A 402 12.43 9.87 16.45
C ALA A 402 12.86 9.32 17.83
N PHE A 403 11.95 9.32 18.82
CA PHE A 403 12.14 8.80 20.18
C PHE A 403 11.09 7.75 20.56
N GLN A 404 10.42 7.12 19.59
CA GLN A 404 9.40 6.09 19.85
C GLN A 404 9.95 4.96 20.76
N GLY A 405 9.22 4.55 21.79
CA GLY A 405 9.59 3.45 22.70
C GLY A 405 10.75 3.76 23.65
N CYS A 406 11.05 5.04 23.89
CA CYS A 406 11.99 5.43 24.96
C CYS A 406 11.27 5.42 26.32
N ASP A 407 10.96 4.22 26.82
CA ASP A 407 10.08 4.02 27.98
C ASP A 407 10.53 4.75 29.26
N ASN A 408 11.84 4.88 29.49
CA ASN A 408 12.40 5.57 30.65
C ASN A 408 12.60 7.09 30.47
N LEU A 409 12.19 7.66 29.33
CA LEU A 409 12.38 9.08 29.04
C LEU A 409 11.50 9.92 29.97
N THR A 410 12.13 10.70 30.85
CA THR A 410 11.45 11.53 31.85
C THR A 410 11.48 13.02 31.50
N SER A 411 12.46 13.45 30.72
CA SER A 411 12.66 14.86 30.38
C SER A 411 13.17 15.03 28.95
N VAL A 412 12.50 15.90 28.19
CA VAL A 412 12.91 16.30 26.85
C VAL A 412 12.85 17.82 26.80
N THR A 413 13.97 18.44 26.41
CA THR A 413 14.01 19.88 26.11
C THR A 413 13.84 20.06 24.60
N ILE A 414 12.71 20.64 24.18
CA ILE A 414 12.44 21.02 22.79
C ILE A 414 12.75 22.53 22.63
N PRO A 415 13.65 22.93 21.72
CA PRO A 415 14.04 24.32 21.53
C PRO A 415 13.04 25.10 20.66
N ASP A 416 13.07 26.43 20.78
CA ASP A 416 12.19 27.38 20.06
C ASP A 416 12.40 27.39 18.53
N SER A 417 13.43 26.69 18.04
CA SER A 417 13.65 26.47 16.60
C SER A 417 12.73 25.39 16.02
N VAL A 418 12.18 24.49 16.83
CA VAL A 418 11.35 23.38 16.34
C VAL A 418 9.98 23.91 15.91
N THR A 419 9.63 23.66 14.66
CA THR A 419 8.35 24.09 14.06
C THR A 419 7.35 22.94 13.89
N SER A 420 7.83 21.69 13.93
CA SER A 420 6.97 20.52 13.78
C SER A 420 7.48 19.30 14.56
N ILE A 421 6.53 18.53 15.09
CA ILE A 421 6.75 17.24 15.75
C ILE A 421 6.09 16.16 14.90
N GLY A 422 6.88 15.17 14.47
CA GLY A 422 6.47 14.12 13.55
C GLY A 422 5.49 13.10 14.13
N LYS A 423 4.90 12.31 13.23
CA LYS A 423 4.07 11.16 13.61
C LYS A 423 4.89 10.17 14.46
N HIS A 424 4.31 9.66 15.53
CA HIS A 424 4.93 8.73 16.49
C HIS A 424 6.21 9.25 17.21
N ALA A 425 6.54 10.55 17.13
CA ALA A 425 7.83 11.08 17.59
C ALA A 425 8.24 10.65 19.01
N PHE A 426 7.29 10.56 19.93
CA PHE A 426 7.42 10.12 21.32
C PHE A 426 6.38 9.03 21.68
N LEU A 427 5.96 8.24 20.70
CA LEU A 427 5.05 7.10 20.92
C LEU A 427 5.65 6.16 21.98
N ASP A 428 4.83 5.68 22.92
CA ASP A 428 5.18 4.78 24.01
C ASP A 428 6.30 5.27 24.96
N CYS A 429 6.53 6.58 25.09
CA CYS A 429 7.41 7.12 26.13
C CYS A 429 6.73 7.13 27.52
N GLY A 430 6.55 5.96 28.12
CA GLY A 430 5.70 5.76 29.31
C GLY A 430 6.07 6.59 30.55
N ASN A 431 7.35 6.88 30.80
CA ASN A 431 7.77 7.70 31.95
C ASN A 431 7.76 9.22 31.66
N LEU A 432 7.39 9.63 30.45
CA LEU A 432 7.27 11.03 30.08
C LEU A 432 5.93 11.57 30.61
N THR A 433 5.99 12.22 31.76
CA THR A 433 4.80 12.73 32.49
C THR A 433 4.53 14.22 32.25
N SER A 434 5.51 14.95 31.72
CA SER A 434 5.37 16.34 31.28
C SER A 434 6.36 16.65 30.17
N ILE A 435 5.98 17.52 29.24
CA ILE A 435 6.87 18.08 28.23
C ILE A 435 6.41 19.50 27.89
N VAL A 436 7.36 20.40 27.70
CA VAL A 436 7.08 21.76 27.23
C VAL A 436 7.23 21.76 25.71
N ILE A 437 6.14 22.07 25.00
CA ILE A 437 6.17 22.31 23.55
C ILE A 437 6.29 23.83 23.35
N PRO A 438 7.32 24.31 22.64
CA PRO A 438 7.52 25.75 22.43
C PRO A 438 6.47 26.34 21.48
N ASP A 439 6.24 27.65 21.61
CA ASP A 439 5.26 28.39 20.78
C ASP A 439 5.66 28.42 19.29
N SER A 440 6.88 28.03 18.94
CA SER A 440 7.31 27.85 17.54
C SER A 440 6.63 26.68 16.83
N VAL A 441 6.10 25.69 17.56
CA VAL A 441 5.51 24.47 16.97
C VAL A 441 4.16 24.76 16.34
N ILE A 442 4.04 24.50 15.03
CA ILE A 442 2.84 24.72 14.23
C ILE A 442 2.06 23.42 14.03
N SER A 443 2.73 22.26 14.06
CA SER A 443 2.08 20.96 13.82
C SER A 443 2.64 19.82 14.65
N ILE A 444 1.75 18.96 15.14
CA ILE A 444 2.03 17.70 15.83
C ILE A 444 1.44 16.56 14.99
N GLY A 445 2.21 15.51 14.69
CA GLY A 445 1.82 14.38 13.86
C GLY A 445 1.00 13.31 14.58
N ASP A 446 0.43 12.34 13.85
CA ASP A 446 -0.42 11.28 14.43
C ASP A 446 0.33 10.49 15.53
N SER A 447 -0.36 10.16 16.62
CA SER A 447 0.15 9.37 17.75
C SER A 447 1.51 9.86 18.27
N ALA A 448 1.82 11.16 18.12
CA ALA A 448 3.13 11.71 18.46
C ALA A 448 3.52 11.51 19.93
N PHE A 449 2.56 11.50 20.86
CA PHE A 449 2.78 11.23 22.28
C PHE A 449 1.80 10.16 22.81
N GLU A 450 1.30 9.29 21.93
CA GLU A 450 0.47 8.16 22.38
C GLU A 450 1.29 7.30 23.34
N GLY A 451 0.68 6.86 24.45
CA GLY A 451 1.38 6.06 25.46
C GLY A 451 2.21 6.86 26.49
N CYS A 452 2.36 8.18 26.32
CA CYS A 452 2.91 9.05 27.36
C CYS A 452 1.93 9.21 28.53
N ASN A 453 2.43 9.21 29.77
CA ASN A 453 1.60 9.27 30.99
C ASN A 453 1.31 10.71 31.46
N PHE A 454 0.79 11.54 30.55
CA PHE A 454 0.39 12.91 30.88
C PHE A 454 -0.88 12.93 31.74
N SER A 455 -0.82 13.51 32.94
CA SER A 455 -2.03 13.73 33.74
C SER A 455 -2.91 14.82 33.13
N SER A 456 -2.28 15.91 32.71
CA SER A 456 -2.89 16.96 31.91
C SER A 456 -1.91 17.51 30.88
N PHE A 457 -2.41 18.08 29.78
CA PHE A 457 -1.58 18.64 28.72
C PHE A 457 -2.21 19.90 28.13
N THR A 458 -1.42 20.97 27.95
CA THR A 458 -1.89 22.19 27.25
C THR A 458 -1.17 22.31 25.93
N VAL A 459 -1.92 22.23 24.83
CA VAL A 459 -1.39 22.44 23.48
C VAL A 459 -1.10 23.94 23.30
N PRO A 460 0.10 24.34 22.81
CA PRO A 460 0.41 25.75 22.56
C PRO A 460 -0.57 26.41 21.59
N LYS A 461 -0.80 27.73 21.77
CA LYS A 461 -1.76 28.53 20.97
C LYS A 461 -1.42 28.56 19.48
N THR A 462 -0.16 28.31 19.14
CA THR A 462 0.39 28.38 17.80
C THR A 462 0.21 27.09 17.01
N VAL A 463 -0.09 25.96 17.67
CA VAL A 463 -0.31 24.67 17.01
C VAL A 463 -1.60 24.71 16.20
N ARG A 464 -1.47 24.62 14.88
CA ARG A 464 -2.58 24.65 13.91
C ARG A 464 -3.08 23.26 13.51
N LYS A 465 -2.28 22.23 13.78
CA LYS A 465 -2.61 20.84 13.44
C LYS A 465 -2.08 19.90 14.52
N VAL A 466 -2.96 19.05 15.04
CA VAL A 466 -2.59 17.91 15.88
C VAL A 466 -2.99 16.65 15.12
N GLY A 467 -2.19 15.60 15.19
CA GLY A 467 -2.48 14.35 14.51
C GLY A 467 -3.38 13.44 15.33
N ARG A 468 -4.00 12.48 14.65
CA ARG A 468 -4.89 11.48 15.27
C ARG A 468 -4.19 10.79 16.45
N GLY A 469 -4.81 10.77 17.63
CA GLY A 469 -4.33 9.99 18.77
C GLY A 469 -3.06 10.52 19.45
N SER A 470 -2.62 11.74 19.10
CA SER A 470 -1.34 12.28 19.59
C SER A 470 -1.20 12.30 21.10
N PHE A 471 -2.29 12.44 21.86
CA PHE A 471 -2.26 12.52 23.32
C PHE A 471 -3.13 11.42 23.96
N CYS A 472 -3.24 10.26 23.30
CA CYS A 472 -3.93 9.09 23.83
C CYS A 472 -3.41 8.76 25.25
N ARG A 473 -4.33 8.51 26.20
CA ARG A 473 -4.11 8.31 27.65
C ARG A 473 -3.94 9.59 28.49
N CYS A 474 -3.89 10.78 27.89
CA CYS A 474 -3.95 12.02 28.66
C CYS A 474 -5.37 12.27 29.18
N LYS A 475 -5.52 12.46 30.50
CA LYS A 475 -6.84 12.62 31.14
C LYS A 475 -7.46 13.99 30.92
N GLU A 476 -6.64 15.03 30.89
CA GLU A 476 -7.09 16.41 30.75
C GLU A 476 -6.29 17.13 29.66
N ILE A 477 -6.93 17.50 28.55
CA ILE A 477 -6.25 18.20 27.44
C ILE A 477 -6.83 19.61 27.31
N THR A 478 -5.99 20.63 27.35
CA THR A 478 -6.37 22.01 27.03
C THR A 478 -5.92 22.36 25.62
N VAL A 479 -6.84 22.86 24.80
CA VAL A 479 -6.58 23.39 23.46
C VAL A 479 -7.12 24.82 23.33
N TYR A 480 -6.62 25.54 22.34
CA TYR A 480 -7.09 26.89 22.02
C TYR A 480 -7.90 26.90 20.74
N ASP A 481 -8.90 27.76 20.66
CA ASP A 481 -9.58 28.03 19.40
C ASP A 481 -8.70 28.85 18.45
N SER A 482 -8.93 28.74 17.13
CA SER A 482 -8.01 29.40 16.18
C SER A 482 -8.11 30.92 16.25
N ILE A 483 -6.96 31.60 16.10
CA ILE A 483 -6.90 33.06 15.89
C ILE A 483 -7.29 33.44 14.44
N ASP A 484 -7.50 32.49 13.54
CA ASP A 484 -7.78 32.73 12.12
C ASP A 484 -9.21 33.28 11.89
N PRO A 485 -9.37 34.58 11.55
CA PRO A 485 -10.67 35.20 11.31
C PRO A 485 -11.34 34.71 10.00
N ASP A 486 -10.61 34.00 9.12
CA ASP A 486 -11.09 33.55 7.81
C ASP A 486 -11.49 32.06 7.79
N ALA A 487 -11.42 31.35 8.92
CA ALA A 487 -11.78 29.94 8.99
C ALA A 487 -13.30 29.74 8.75
N LYS A 488 -13.65 29.27 7.54
CA LYS A 488 -15.04 28.96 7.18
C LYS A 488 -15.53 27.69 7.91
N PRO A 489 -16.78 27.66 8.41
CA PRO A 489 -17.35 26.45 9.00
C PRO A 489 -17.51 25.33 7.96
N CYS A 490 -17.13 24.10 8.30
CA CYS A 490 -17.23 22.92 7.43
C CYS A 490 -18.67 22.70 6.92
N LYS A 491 -18.81 22.36 5.64
CA LYS A 491 -20.10 22.19 4.97
C LYS A 491 -20.57 20.74 4.79
N SER A 492 -19.77 19.72 5.09
CA SER A 492 -20.23 18.32 5.10
C SER A 492 -19.26 17.35 5.79
N HIS A 493 -19.75 16.15 6.14
CA HIS A 493 -19.00 15.02 6.67
C HIS A 493 -18.02 14.37 5.67
N SER A 494 -18.06 14.76 4.39
CA SER A 494 -17.27 14.14 3.31
C SER A 494 -15.96 14.88 3.00
N ASP A 495 -15.72 16.05 3.58
CA ASP A 495 -14.47 16.77 3.39
C ASP A 495 -13.42 16.19 4.34
N LYS A 496 -12.56 15.30 3.82
CA LYS A 496 -11.36 14.83 4.52
C LYS A 496 -10.53 16.03 5.00
N TYR A 497 -10.57 16.29 6.30
CA TYR A 497 -9.53 16.95 7.12
C TYR A 497 -8.95 18.28 6.59
N GLY A 498 -9.78 19.13 5.99
CA GLY A 498 -9.38 20.47 5.53
C GLY A 498 -10.00 21.60 6.37
N GLY A 499 -9.19 22.22 7.24
CA GLY A 499 -9.27 23.65 7.60
C GLY A 499 -10.54 24.19 8.29
N SER A 500 -10.73 23.90 9.58
CA SER A 500 -11.46 24.79 10.52
C SER A 500 -11.05 24.49 11.98
N PRO A 501 -11.39 25.33 12.98
CA PRO A 501 -11.02 25.13 14.40
C PRO A 501 -11.45 23.76 14.97
N ASN A 502 -12.49 23.16 14.37
CA ASN A 502 -13.03 21.85 14.75
C ASN A 502 -12.17 20.67 14.25
N SER A 503 -11.23 20.90 13.32
CA SER A 503 -10.31 19.86 12.84
C SER A 503 -9.25 19.49 13.87
N LEU A 504 -8.81 20.43 14.73
CA LEU A 504 -7.93 20.17 15.88
C LEU A 504 -8.64 19.33 16.93
N LEU A 505 -9.89 19.65 17.26
CA LEU A 505 -10.70 18.85 18.19
C LEU A 505 -10.91 17.43 17.64
N GLY A 506 -11.35 17.25 16.40
CA GLY A 506 -11.54 15.92 15.81
C GLY A 506 -10.27 15.11 15.52
N SER A 507 -9.07 15.72 15.66
CA SER A 507 -7.78 15.06 15.45
C SER A 507 -7.02 14.77 16.75
N VAL A 508 -7.11 15.64 17.77
CA VAL A 508 -6.80 15.27 19.16
C VAL A 508 -7.65 14.06 19.59
N VAL A 509 -8.84 13.93 19.00
CA VAL A 509 -9.89 12.98 19.37
C VAL A 509 -10.06 11.96 18.26
N ASN A 510 -9.32 10.84 18.31
CA ASN A 510 -9.74 9.61 17.61
C ASN A 510 -8.92 8.35 18.00
N TYR A 511 -9.40 7.70 19.05
CA TYR A 511 -9.79 6.29 19.21
C TYR A 511 -8.93 5.04 18.88
N LYS A 512 -8.93 4.18 19.93
CA LYS A 512 -8.91 2.70 20.05
C LYS A 512 -7.57 2.08 20.49
N THR A 513 -7.40 1.84 21.79
CA THR A 513 -6.52 0.76 22.28
C THR A 513 -7.37 -0.46 22.58
N HIS A 514 -6.95 -1.63 22.13
CA HIS A 514 -7.56 -2.90 22.50
C HIS A 514 -7.68 -2.99 24.04
N ASP A 515 -8.89 -3.27 24.50
CA ASP A 515 -9.26 -3.79 25.83
C ASP A 515 -9.52 -2.85 27.02
N ASN A 516 -9.48 -1.51 26.93
CA ASN A 516 -10.15 -0.63 27.92
C ASN A 516 -10.29 0.82 27.42
N TRP A 517 -11.43 1.43 27.70
CA TRP A 517 -11.75 2.80 27.30
C TRP A 517 -11.49 3.76 28.48
N LEU A 518 -10.67 4.80 28.28
CA LEU A 518 -10.37 5.80 29.31
C LEU A 518 -11.24 7.05 29.09
N ASP A 519 -11.87 7.54 30.16
CA ASP A 519 -12.53 8.84 30.17
C ASP A 519 -11.48 9.96 30.13
N TYR A 520 -11.70 10.97 29.29
CA TYR A 520 -10.86 12.17 29.24
C TYR A 520 -11.67 13.45 29.05
N GLU A 521 -11.17 14.54 29.61
CA GLU A 521 -11.73 15.90 29.54
C GLU A 521 -10.89 16.76 28.57
N VAL A 522 -11.55 17.38 27.60
CA VAL A 522 -10.94 18.39 26.72
C VAL A 522 -11.46 19.77 27.09
N THR A 523 -10.59 20.67 27.55
CA THR A 523 -10.88 22.09 27.80
C THR A 523 -10.52 22.93 26.57
N VAL A 524 -11.46 23.72 26.06
CA VAL A 524 -11.20 24.67 24.97
C VAL A 524 -11.17 26.10 25.51
N ARG A 525 -10.07 26.82 25.28
CA ARG A 525 -9.87 28.21 25.70
C ARG A 525 -9.82 29.17 24.50
N SER A 526 -10.15 30.43 24.75
CA SER A 526 -10.00 31.53 23.80
C SER A 526 -8.52 31.84 23.57
N ALA A 527 -8.01 31.74 22.34
CA ALA A 527 -6.62 32.12 22.05
C ALA A 527 -6.36 33.62 22.35
N GLN A 528 -7.38 34.47 22.16
CA GLN A 528 -7.30 35.93 22.38
C GLN A 528 -7.34 36.32 23.87
N THR A 529 -8.29 35.75 24.62
CA THR A 529 -8.59 36.19 26.00
C THR A 529 -8.14 35.20 27.07
N ASP A 530 -7.70 34.01 26.68
CA ASP A 530 -7.42 32.86 27.55
C ASP A 530 -8.60 32.37 28.40
N GLU A 531 -9.81 32.89 28.16
CA GLU A 531 -11.01 32.45 28.87
C GLU A 531 -11.44 31.06 28.41
N ILE A 532 -11.88 30.22 29.35
CA ILE A 532 -12.48 28.90 29.04
C ILE A 532 -13.77 29.12 28.24
N LYS A 533 -13.81 28.58 27.02
CA LYS A 533 -15.00 28.60 26.18
C LYS A 533 -15.96 27.47 26.54
N TYR A 534 -15.45 26.24 26.62
CA TYR A 534 -16.22 25.05 27.00
C TYR A 534 -15.29 23.89 27.40
N LYS A 535 -15.86 22.88 28.05
CA LYS A 535 -15.22 21.60 28.38
C LYS A 535 -16.01 20.45 27.77
N VAL A 536 -15.33 19.43 27.26
CA VAL A 536 -15.92 18.25 26.62
C VAL A 536 -15.44 17.01 27.36
N TRP A 537 -16.37 16.22 27.90
CA TRP A 537 -16.08 14.88 28.41
C TRP A 537 -16.30 13.86 27.31
N MET A 538 -15.36 12.94 27.10
CA MET A 538 -15.50 11.88 26.11
C MET A 538 -15.36 10.51 26.73
N GLY A 539 -16.50 9.83 26.79
CA GLY A 539 -16.63 8.47 27.28
C GLY A 539 -16.29 7.44 26.21
N GLY A 540 -16.05 6.23 26.72
CA GLY A 540 -15.58 5.05 26.02
C GLY A 540 -16.51 4.38 25.00
N ASP A 541 -17.47 5.07 24.39
CA ASP A 541 -18.29 4.47 23.35
C ASP A 541 -18.49 5.50 22.25
N CYS A 542 -17.88 5.29 21.08
CA CYS A 542 -17.85 6.28 20.00
C CYS A 542 -19.23 6.58 19.42
N THR A 543 -20.27 5.84 19.80
CA THR A 543 -21.68 6.13 19.47
C THR A 543 -22.22 7.34 20.26
N GLN A 544 -21.59 7.69 21.39
CA GLN A 544 -21.88 8.91 22.17
C GLN A 544 -21.02 10.12 21.80
N GLY A 545 -19.96 9.96 20.99
CA GLY A 545 -19.10 11.07 20.55
C GLY A 545 -19.85 12.13 19.71
N GLU A 546 -20.95 11.76 19.04
CA GLU A 546 -21.84 12.71 18.38
C GLU A 546 -22.77 13.47 19.34
N TYR A 547 -22.97 12.92 20.55
CA TYR A 547 -23.76 13.54 21.61
C TYR A 547 -23.00 14.71 22.25
N CYS A 548 -21.66 14.63 22.33
CA CYS A 548 -20.81 15.69 22.86
C CYS A 548 -20.56 16.85 21.87
N TYR A 549 -20.58 16.59 20.55
CA TYR A 549 -20.44 17.63 19.53
C TYR A 549 -21.61 18.63 19.49
N THR A 550 -22.77 18.28 20.06
CA THR A 550 -24.01 19.07 19.97
C THR A 550 -24.21 20.04 21.15
N LEU A 551 -23.44 19.91 22.24
CA LEU A 551 -23.46 20.87 23.35
C LEU A 551 -22.43 22.00 23.22
N ALA A 552 -21.47 21.88 22.30
CA ALA A 552 -20.42 22.87 22.06
C ALA A 552 -20.93 24.25 21.57
N SER A 553 -22.22 24.41 21.29
CA SER A 553 -22.85 25.71 21.02
C SER A 553 -23.64 26.30 22.20
N SER A 554 -23.78 25.58 23.32
CA SER A 554 -24.64 25.97 24.45
C SER A 554 -23.81 26.37 25.67
N TRP A 555 -23.15 27.52 25.49
CA TRP A 555 -22.89 28.55 26.49
C TRP A 555 -21.52 28.57 27.19
N GLY A 556 -20.82 29.66 26.91
CA GLY A 556 -19.80 30.18 27.80
C GLY A 556 -20.39 30.62 29.15
N ARG A 557 -19.48 30.64 30.13
CA ARG A 557 -19.62 30.92 31.57
C ARG A 557 -20.18 29.75 32.39
N ASN A 558 -19.24 29.00 32.95
CA ASN A 558 -19.36 28.19 34.17
C ASN A 558 -20.63 27.32 34.28
N ALA A 559 -20.60 26.08 33.78
CA ALA A 559 -21.67 25.14 34.08
C ALA A 559 -21.21 23.66 34.02
N THR A 560 -21.45 22.93 35.10
CA THR A 560 -21.90 21.53 35.06
C THR A 560 -23.04 21.39 34.06
N PHE A 561 -23.12 20.26 33.33
CA PHE A 561 -24.14 19.99 32.29
C PHE A 561 -25.53 20.52 32.70
N ASN A 562 -26.01 21.59 32.04
CA ASN A 562 -27.25 22.25 32.40
C ASN A 562 -28.38 21.84 31.45
N PHE A 563 -29.13 20.81 31.82
CA PHE A 563 -30.29 20.32 31.08
C PHE A 563 -31.31 21.44 30.78
N ASN A 564 -31.52 22.37 31.72
CA ASN A 564 -32.46 23.49 31.54
C ASN A 564 -32.06 24.43 30.39
N ALA A 565 -30.76 24.60 30.13
CA ALA A 565 -30.28 25.43 29.03
C ALA A 565 -30.59 24.81 27.67
N VAL A 566 -30.46 23.48 27.55
CA VAL A 566 -30.83 22.73 26.35
C VAL A 566 -32.32 22.88 26.07
N ASP A 567 -33.13 22.78 27.12
CA ASP A 567 -34.59 22.88 27.02
C ASP A 567 -35.06 24.30 26.66
N GLU A 568 -34.43 25.36 27.19
CA GLU A 568 -34.72 26.74 26.81
C GLU A 568 -34.27 27.08 25.38
N PHE A 569 -33.19 26.46 24.91
CA PHE A 569 -32.63 26.71 23.59
C PHE A 569 -33.30 25.89 22.48
N PHE A 570 -33.91 24.76 22.80
CA PHE A 570 -34.55 23.87 21.83
C PHE A 570 -35.48 24.59 20.83
N PRO A 571 -36.36 25.55 21.22
CA PRO A 571 -37.18 26.31 20.28
C PRO A 571 -36.36 27.08 19.23
N LYS A 572 -35.15 27.53 19.59
CA LYS A 572 -34.26 28.40 18.80
C LYS A 572 -33.42 27.64 17.75
N ILE A 573 -33.37 26.31 17.81
CA ILE A 573 -32.62 25.48 16.84
C ILE A 573 -33.26 25.59 15.44
N LYS A 574 -32.45 25.88 14.41
CA LYS A 574 -32.89 26.06 13.01
C LYS A 574 -32.75 24.80 12.13
N GLY A 575 -31.76 23.94 12.39
CA GLY A 575 -31.53 22.72 11.58
C GLY A 575 -32.49 21.60 11.93
N ALA A 576 -33.26 21.09 10.96
CA ALA A 576 -34.33 20.11 11.21
C ALA A 576 -33.82 18.76 11.75
N TYR A 577 -32.79 18.17 11.15
CA TYR A 577 -32.19 16.91 11.61
C TYR A 577 -31.52 17.07 12.98
N HIS A 578 -30.83 18.18 13.19
CA HIS A 578 -30.18 18.48 14.47
C HIS A 578 -31.20 18.67 15.59
N LYS A 579 -32.29 19.41 15.32
CA LYS A 579 -33.40 19.61 16.25
C LYS A 579 -34.11 18.29 16.55
N LEU A 580 -34.31 17.43 15.54
CA LEU A 580 -34.87 16.09 15.72
C LEU A 580 -33.98 15.25 16.64
N ARG A 581 -32.68 15.25 16.38
CA ARG A 581 -31.71 14.51 17.19
C ARG A 581 -31.74 14.95 18.64
N VAL A 582 -31.69 16.27 18.91
CA VAL A 582 -31.82 16.82 20.28
C VAL A 582 -33.12 16.39 20.94
N ALA A 583 -34.25 16.41 20.22
CA ALA A 583 -35.54 16.02 20.77
C ALA A 583 -35.60 14.53 21.14
N LEU A 584 -35.14 13.66 20.25
CA LEU A 584 -35.14 12.20 20.45
C LEU A 584 -34.27 11.84 21.65
N ASN A 585 -33.08 12.43 21.69
CA ASN A 585 -32.08 12.29 22.73
C ASN A 585 -32.55 12.78 24.11
N ARG A 586 -33.21 13.93 24.20
CA ARG A 586 -33.77 14.44 25.47
C ARG A 586 -34.94 13.61 26.00
N LEU A 587 -35.70 12.96 25.13
CA LEU A 587 -36.74 12.01 25.54
C LEU A 587 -36.18 10.65 25.93
N HIS A 588 -35.12 10.20 25.26
CA HIS A 588 -34.46 8.94 25.57
C HIS A 588 -33.72 9.01 26.92
N TYR A 589 -33.15 10.17 27.26
CA TYR A 589 -32.51 10.44 28.56
C TYR A 589 -33.18 11.61 29.30
N PRO A 590 -34.35 11.38 29.94
CA PRO A 590 -35.19 12.44 30.51
C PRO A 590 -34.76 12.86 31.93
N ILE A 591 -33.51 13.28 32.08
CA ILE A 591 -33.00 13.89 33.33
C ILE A 591 -33.54 15.33 33.42
N ASP A 592 -34.14 15.69 34.55
CA ASP A 592 -34.72 17.01 34.86
C ASP A 592 -35.74 17.54 33.82
N LEU A 593 -36.43 16.64 33.09
CA LEU A 593 -37.42 17.01 32.08
C LEU A 593 -38.82 17.19 32.70
N THR A 594 -39.38 18.41 32.64
CA THR A 594 -40.77 18.65 33.02
C THR A 594 -41.73 18.02 32.03
N ASP A 595 -42.99 17.79 32.42
CA ASP A 595 -43.99 17.22 31.51
C ASP A 595 -44.30 18.14 30.32
N GLU A 596 -44.20 19.45 30.51
CA GLU A 596 -44.33 20.45 29.44
C GLU A 596 -43.17 20.35 28.44
N GLN A 597 -41.94 20.12 28.91
CA GLN A 597 -40.77 19.92 28.05
C GLN A 597 -40.84 18.57 27.32
N LYS A 598 -41.25 17.49 28.01
CA LYS A 598 -41.51 16.19 27.37
C LYS A 598 -42.50 16.35 26.22
N GLU A 599 -43.59 17.08 26.43
CA GLU A 599 -44.60 17.32 25.39
C GLU A 599 -44.07 18.21 24.26
N MET A 600 -43.24 19.20 24.56
CA MET A 600 -42.55 20.01 23.54
C MET A 600 -41.69 19.13 22.61
N TYR A 601 -40.90 18.20 23.17
CA TYR A 601 -40.07 17.28 22.38
C TYR A 601 -40.91 16.26 21.61
N ARG A 602 -41.88 15.62 22.29
CA ARG A 602 -42.81 14.64 21.67
C ARG A 602 -43.56 15.27 20.51
N SER A 603 -44.13 16.46 20.69
CA SER A 603 -44.87 17.18 19.65
C SER A 603 -43.99 17.53 18.44
N TYR A 604 -42.70 17.82 18.64
CA TYR A 604 -41.78 18.10 17.53
C TYR A 604 -41.44 16.82 16.73
N ILE A 605 -41.17 15.72 17.44
CA ILE A 605 -40.90 14.41 16.82
C ILE A 605 -42.11 13.91 16.05
N VAL A 606 -43.32 13.98 16.63
CA VAL A 606 -44.56 13.55 15.97
C VAL A 606 -44.88 14.40 14.73
N ARG A 607 -44.63 15.72 14.79
CA ARG A 607 -44.76 16.61 13.61
C ARG A 607 -43.75 16.28 12.52
N SER A 608 -42.60 15.73 12.90
CA SER A 608 -41.48 15.41 12.00
C SER A 608 -41.29 13.90 11.82
N ALA A 609 -42.38 13.12 12.00
CA ALA A 609 -42.34 11.66 12.16
C ALA A 609 -41.56 10.92 11.05
N LYS A 610 -41.73 11.32 9.79
CA LYS A 610 -40.98 10.73 8.66
C LYS A 610 -39.47 10.95 8.80
N ASN A 611 -39.06 12.17 9.10
CA ASN A 611 -37.65 12.54 9.22
C ASN A 611 -37.02 11.95 10.49
N ALA A 612 -37.80 11.70 11.54
CA ALA A 612 -37.32 11.00 12.73
C ALA A 612 -36.92 9.55 12.41
N VAL A 613 -37.79 8.81 11.69
CA VAL A 613 -37.46 7.42 11.28
C VAL A 613 -36.31 7.40 10.26
N LYS A 614 -36.30 8.34 9.29
CA LYS A 614 -35.18 8.47 8.33
C LYS A 614 -33.85 8.76 9.04
N LEU A 615 -33.86 9.59 10.08
CA LEU A 615 -32.67 9.84 10.89
C LEU A 615 -32.17 8.55 11.56
N CYS A 616 -33.05 7.75 12.19
CA CYS A 616 -32.65 6.48 12.79
C CYS A 616 -32.04 5.51 11.75
N ILE A 617 -32.59 5.48 10.53
CA ILE A 617 -32.06 4.68 9.41
C ILE A 617 -30.68 5.21 8.99
N ASP A 618 -30.53 6.52 8.84
CA ASP A 618 -29.27 7.15 8.43
C ASP A 618 -28.16 6.98 9.49
N THR A 619 -28.53 6.85 10.77
CA THR A 619 -27.59 6.62 11.88
C THR A 619 -27.47 5.15 12.30
N ASP A 620 -28.18 4.23 11.64
CA ASP A 620 -28.26 2.80 11.97
C ASP A 620 -28.62 2.53 13.46
N ASP A 621 -29.48 3.37 14.05
CA ASP A 621 -29.85 3.32 15.47
C ASP A 621 -31.26 2.73 15.69
N MET A 622 -31.32 1.39 15.75
CA MET A 622 -32.58 0.65 15.96
C MET A 622 -33.18 0.87 17.34
N GLU A 623 -32.34 1.07 18.36
CA GLU A 623 -32.78 1.30 19.73
C GLU A 623 -33.52 2.63 19.84
N LEU A 624 -32.99 3.67 19.18
CA LEU A 624 -33.65 4.97 19.08
C LEU A 624 -34.99 4.87 18.36
N LEU A 625 -35.07 4.09 17.27
CA LEU A 625 -36.34 3.88 16.56
C LEU A 625 -37.39 3.20 17.46
N LEU A 626 -37.01 2.13 18.16
CA LEU A 626 -37.90 1.40 19.08
C LEU A 626 -38.36 2.29 20.24
N SER A 627 -37.48 3.13 20.78
CA SER A 627 -37.84 4.09 21.84
C SER A 627 -38.89 5.12 21.39
N CYS A 628 -38.97 5.38 20.08
CA CYS A 628 -39.90 6.33 19.48
C CYS A 628 -41.17 5.69 18.94
N GLU A 629 -41.22 4.36 18.82
CA GLU A 629 -42.41 3.60 18.41
C GLU A 629 -43.67 4.01 19.19
N PRO A 630 -43.65 4.17 20.53
CA PRO A 630 -44.83 4.56 21.30
C PRO A 630 -45.36 5.97 20.95
N LEU A 631 -44.57 6.80 20.26
CA LEU A 631 -45.00 8.12 19.79
C LEU A 631 -45.88 8.03 18.53
N GLY A 632 -46.05 6.85 17.95
CA GLY A 632 -46.87 6.65 16.74
C GLY A 632 -46.29 7.35 15.51
N ILE A 633 -44.96 7.41 15.40
CA ILE A 633 -44.27 8.04 14.26
C ILE A 633 -44.36 7.20 12.96
N ILE A 634 -44.60 5.90 13.08
CA ILE A 634 -44.88 5.00 11.95
C ILE A 634 -46.40 4.91 11.75
N LYS A 635 -46.88 5.29 10.57
CA LYS A 635 -48.30 5.42 10.23
C LYS A 635 -48.59 4.77 8.88
N LYS A 636 -49.83 4.35 8.68
CA LYS A 636 -50.28 3.75 7.41
C LYS A 636 -49.96 4.61 6.17
N ASN A 637 -49.92 5.94 6.31
CA ASN A 637 -49.65 6.88 5.22
C ASN A 637 -48.17 7.24 5.03
N ASN A 638 -47.25 6.73 5.85
CA ASN A 638 -45.80 6.97 5.69
C ASN A 638 -44.95 5.69 5.61
N ILE A 639 -45.47 4.53 6.00
CA ILE A 639 -44.70 3.30 6.10
C ILE A 639 -44.12 2.81 4.76
N ASP A 640 -44.83 3.03 3.65
CA ASP A 640 -44.35 2.63 2.31
C ASP A 640 -43.12 3.45 1.88
N GLU A 641 -43.13 4.76 2.15
CA GLU A 641 -41.99 5.65 1.85
C GLU A 641 -40.78 5.35 2.75
N LEU A 642 -41.02 4.98 4.01
CA LEU A 642 -39.95 4.61 4.94
C LEU A 642 -39.30 3.27 4.56
N LEU A 643 -40.09 2.31 4.08
CA LEU A 643 -39.60 1.04 3.54
C LEU A 643 -38.74 1.25 2.29
N GLU A 644 -39.19 2.10 1.37
CA GLU A 644 -38.42 2.47 0.18
C GLU A 644 -37.08 3.11 0.58
N TYR A 645 -37.09 4.07 1.49
CA TYR A 645 -35.87 4.74 1.98
C TYR A 645 -34.90 3.78 2.69
N ALA A 646 -35.39 2.88 3.55
CA ALA A 646 -34.55 1.89 4.22
C ALA A 646 -33.92 0.91 3.22
N THR A 647 -34.66 0.53 2.18
CA THR A 647 -34.19 -0.35 1.11
C THR A 647 -33.11 0.33 0.26
N GLU A 648 -33.32 1.60 -0.13
CA GLU A 648 -32.31 2.39 -0.85
C GLU A 648 -31.01 2.55 -0.06
N LYS A 649 -31.12 2.73 1.26
CA LYS A 649 -29.98 2.82 2.19
C LYS A 649 -29.35 1.47 2.52
N LYS A 650 -29.92 0.36 2.04
CA LYS A 650 -29.52 -1.02 2.35
C LYS A 650 -29.53 -1.32 3.86
N ALA A 651 -30.41 -0.66 4.62
CA ALA A 651 -30.56 -0.85 6.06
C ALA A 651 -31.44 -2.08 6.34
N VAL A 652 -30.82 -3.26 6.35
CA VAL A 652 -31.52 -4.57 6.37
C VAL A 652 -32.38 -4.76 7.63
N SER A 653 -31.85 -4.41 8.81
CA SER A 653 -32.54 -4.49 10.10
C SER A 653 -33.79 -3.60 10.13
N PHE A 654 -33.66 -2.35 9.69
CA PHE A 654 -34.75 -1.38 9.59
C PHE A 654 -35.81 -1.82 8.58
N THR A 655 -35.39 -2.35 7.44
CA THR A 655 -36.31 -2.84 6.40
C THR A 655 -37.14 -4.01 6.94
N ALA A 656 -36.51 -4.98 7.61
CA ALA A 656 -37.20 -6.10 8.24
C ALA A 656 -38.20 -5.65 9.30
N TYR A 657 -37.78 -4.74 10.19
CA TYR A 657 -38.64 -4.20 11.24
C TYR A 657 -39.84 -3.44 10.67
N LEU A 658 -39.65 -2.57 9.67
CA LEU A 658 -40.74 -1.83 9.05
C LEU A 658 -41.71 -2.74 8.29
N LEU A 659 -41.24 -3.83 7.69
CA LEU A 659 -42.10 -4.84 7.05
C LEU A 659 -42.97 -5.55 8.09
N GLU A 660 -42.36 -6.03 9.17
CA GLU A 660 -43.08 -6.70 10.27
C GLU A 660 -44.10 -5.74 10.92
N TYR A 661 -43.72 -4.49 11.15
CA TYR A 661 -44.60 -3.45 11.68
C TYR A 661 -45.81 -3.21 10.76
N LYS A 662 -45.58 -3.19 9.44
CA LYS A 662 -46.65 -3.04 8.44
C LYS A 662 -47.64 -4.20 8.48
N GLU A 663 -47.13 -5.42 8.59
CA GLU A 663 -47.95 -6.63 8.61
C GLU A 663 -48.78 -6.74 9.89
N SER A 664 -48.16 -6.48 11.04
CA SER A 664 -48.80 -6.59 12.37
C SER A 664 -49.80 -5.47 12.65
N HIS A 665 -49.54 -4.22 12.21
CA HIS A 665 -50.37 -3.08 12.58
C HIS A 665 -51.34 -2.59 11.47
N PHE A 666 -51.10 -2.90 10.19
CA PHE A 666 -51.87 -2.29 9.08
C PHE A 666 -52.58 -3.27 8.12
N LYS A 667 -52.37 -4.59 8.21
CA LYS A 667 -53.14 -5.58 7.43
C LYS A 667 -54.32 -6.15 8.23
N LYS A 668 -55.54 -6.01 7.70
CA LYS A 668 -56.71 -6.81 8.13
C LYS A 668 -56.79 -8.08 7.28
N GLY A 669 -56.53 -9.23 7.89
CA GLY A 669 -57.08 -10.52 7.46
C GLY A 669 -56.15 -11.49 6.71
N LYS A 670 -55.77 -12.55 7.45
CA LYS A 670 -55.41 -13.92 7.05
C LYS A 670 -54.02 -14.25 6.42
N ASN A 671 -53.36 -15.15 7.16
CA ASN A 671 -52.28 -16.11 6.87
C ASN A 671 -50.81 -15.64 6.96
N VAL A 672 -50.23 -15.98 8.11
CA VAL A 672 -48.83 -15.82 8.57
C VAL A 672 -47.93 -16.96 8.05
N LEU A 673 -48.00 -17.34 6.76
CA LEU A 673 -47.16 -18.45 6.28
C LEU A 673 -46.61 -18.36 4.85
N ASP A 674 -46.94 -17.33 4.07
CA ASP A 674 -46.42 -17.18 2.69
C ASP A 674 -45.38 -16.06 2.51
N SER A 675 -45.08 -15.24 3.51
CA SER A 675 -44.06 -14.16 3.42
C SER A 675 -42.63 -14.58 3.78
N LEU A 676 -42.38 -15.84 4.18
CA LEU A 676 -41.05 -16.35 4.52
C LEU A 676 -40.27 -17.00 3.35
N LYS A 677 -40.63 -16.68 2.10
CA LYS A 677 -39.84 -17.09 0.92
C LYS A 677 -39.68 -15.96 -0.09
N LEU A 678 -38.75 -15.05 0.18
CA LEU A 678 -37.77 -14.56 -0.80
C LEU A 678 -36.61 -13.84 -0.10
#